data_AF-A0A1V6JBZ5-F1
#
_entry.id   AF-A0A1V6JBZ5-F1
#
_cell.length_a   1.000
_cell.length_b   1.000
_cell.length_c   1.000
_cell.angle_alpha   90.00
_cell.angle_beta   90.00
_cell.angle_gamma   90.00
#
_symmetry.space_group_name_H-M   'P 1'
#
loop_
_entity.id
_entity.type
_entity.pdbx_description
1 polymer ?
#
loop_
_entity_poly.entity_id
_entity_poly.type
_entity_poly.pdbx_seq_one_letter_code
_entity_poly.pdbx_strand_id
1 'polypeptide(L)'
;MPQLEHIEAIEKRLWTAADTLRANSNYASNEYFMPVMGLVFLRYAYSRFLAIKDGIEAGLPTRGGKKRDLTKEDFSQKSAIFLRPEAQFDYLVSLRDEEDRAKAIIGAMKSIETDYVSLKGVLPKEDYQELDNAVLGQLLRILNPEELKRVSGDVFGRIYEYFLTQFAGQKAHDDGEFFTPVSLVSFIAHVVDPKRGIVLDPACGSGGMFVQSARTVEEHGQSPAERLTFYGLEKNATTIRLAKMNLAVHGLEGNIQKAITYYEDPHHLLGKADAVMANPPFNVDEIDAGKMKSDPRLPFGLPGTNKRGKVSNGNYVWISFFYSYLNRRGRAGFVMSSQASSAGNEEAKVRQKLVETGDVDVMVAIRSNFFYTRTVPCELWFLDRDKPAEHRDKVLMIDARNVFRKVTRKIYDFSPEQEKNLLSIVWLYRGETDKYLALLAEYCRRTLEEAEACFAPPTDGGQDAEPLPEFIAAMDQLSAAMKPFLNTPAAEAALAAQISELDAARQELPSAANDFRKATANHRAAWKKPPATNAELKKVVERLAELADSSRDLVHQADLCYKLAGRLIASCEKECKAKENEKWVRRDINHASKAAKEARETAVAQLKQVRYFWKQAHWLTERFPDAKLRDVAGLVKLVDRAEIAANDWSLTPGRYVGVAPEEADADFDFEETIQDIHLELAGLDAEAVQLAAVIQRNFLELGI
;
A
#
# COMPACT_ATOMS: atom_id res chain seq x y z
N MET A 1 -4.19 2.82 -9.89
CA MET A 1 -2.74 2.70 -9.61
C MET A 1 -1.90 3.95 -9.94
N PRO A 2 -2.16 4.74 -11.00
CA PRO A 2 -1.42 5.99 -11.25
C PRO A 2 -1.48 6.93 -10.04
N GLN A 3 -2.65 7.00 -9.40
CA GLN A 3 -2.84 7.73 -8.15
C GLN A 3 -1.98 7.17 -7.00
N LEU A 4 -1.85 5.84 -6.87
CA LEU A 4 -1.04 5.21 -5.82
C LEU A 4 0.47 5.41 -6.05
N GLU A 5 0.93 5.32 -7.29
CA GLU A 5 2.33 5.60 -7.67
C GLU A 5 2.66 7.09 -7.50
N HIS A 6 1.72 7.97 -7.88
CA HIS A 6 1.82 9.41 -7.64
C HIS A 6 1.88 9.72 -6.13
N ILE A 7 1.08 9.03 -5.31
CA ILE A 7 1.12 9.16 -3.84
C ILE A 7 2.45 8.64 -3.27
N GLU A 8 2.95 7.49 -3.71
CA GLU A 8 4.25 6.97 -3.26
C GLU A 8 5.41 7.89 -3.66
N ALA A 9 5.33 8.52 -4.84
CA ALA A 9 6.29 9.54 -5.26
C ALA A 9 6.22 10.79 -4.37
N ILE A 10 5.02 11.25 -4.02
CA ILE A 10 4.81 12.35 -3.07
C ILE A 10 5.37 11.99 -1.68
N GLU A 11 5.04 10.81 -1.15
CA GLU A 11 5.54 10.29 0.14
C GLU A 11 7.07 10.31 0.18
N LYS A 12 7.72 9.74 -0.85
CA LYS A 12 9.19 9.72 -0.98
C LYS A 12 9.76 11.12 -1.11
N ARG A 13 9.17 11.99 -1.94
CA ARG A 13 9.63 13.37 -2.15
C ARG A 13 9.58 14.17 -0.85
N LEU A 14 8.44 14.13 -0.13
CA LEU A 14 8.26 14.81 1.14
C LEU A 14 9.24 14.29 2.19
N TRP A 15 9.43 12.97 2.27
CA TRP A 15 10.37 12.37 3.19
C TRP A 15 11.83 12.69 2.87
N THR A 16 12.26 12.59 1.61
CA THR A 16 13.61 12.96 1.21
C THR A 16 13.90 14.42 1.51
N ALA A 17 12.94 15.32 1.27
CA ALA A 17 13.08 16.72 1.61
C ALA A 17 13.20 16.93 3.12
N ALA A 18 12.38 16.25 3.93
CA ALA A 18 12.48 16.28 5.39
C ALA A 18 13.78 15.65 5.91
N ASP A 19 14.26 14.54 5.35
CA ASP A 19 15.50 13.87 5.76
C ASP A 19 16.74 14.66 5.36
N THR A 20 16.70 15.37 4.23
CA THR A 20 17.77 16.29 3.80
C THR A 20 17.92 17.44 4.80
N LEU A 21 16.81 17.98 5.31
CA LEU A 21 16.86 19.01 6.36
C LEU A 21 17.46 18.47 7.66
N ARG A 22 17.10 17.24 8.04
CA ARG A 22 17.72 16.56 9.19
C ARG A 22 19.23 16.40 8.98
N ALA A 23 19.65 15.84 7.85
CA ALA A 23 21.05 15.53 7.55
C ALA A 23 21.96 16.76 7.45
N ASN A 24 21.41 17.92 7.09
CA ASN A 24 22.14 19.18 6.98
C ASN A 24 21.87 20.13 8.16
N SER A 25 21.35 19.60 9.27
CA SER A 25 21.11 20.33 10.51
C SER A 25 21.92 19.75 11.67
N ASN A 26 22.06 20.49 12.76
CA ASN A 26 22.75 20.02 13.97
C ASN A 26 21.84 19.15 14.88
N TYR A 27 20.66 18.74 14.42
CA TYR A 27 19.65 18.06 15.24
C TYR A 27 19.73 16.54 15.14
N ALA A 28 19.55 15.87 16.27
CA ALA A 28 19.38 14.42 16.31
C ALA A 28 17.98 14.00 15.80
N SER A 29 17.85 12.76 15.31
CA SER A 29 16.59 12.26 14.73
C SER A 29 15.41 12.29 15.71
N ASN A 30 15.66 12.17 17.02
CA ASN A 30 14.65 12.27 18.06
C ASN A 30 14.16 13.72 18.30
N GLU A 31 15.02 14.72 18.11
CA GLU A 31 14.70 16.15 18.25
C GLU A 31 13.87 16.67 17.07
N TYR A 32 14.15 16.16 15.87
CA TYR A 32 13.47 16.56 14.65
C TYR A 32 12.11 15.86 14.42
N PHE A 33 11.96 14.65 14.95
CA PHE A 33 10.79 13.79 14.72
C PHE A 33 9.46 14.43 15.11
N MET A 34 9.33 14.89 16.37
CA MET A 34 8.07 15.42 16.89
C MET A 34 7.63 16.72 16.19
N PRO A 35 8.52 17.70 15.95
CA PRO A 35 8.21 18.88 15.14
C PRO A 35 7.65 18.56 13.76
N VAL A 36 8.29 17.64 13.02
CA VAL A 36 7.81 17.23 11.69
C VAL A 36 6.45 16.56 11.78
N MET A 37 6.26 15.61 12.69
CA MET A 37 4.96 14.96 12.86
C MET A 37 3.84 15.95 13.22
N GLY A 38 4.14 17.00 14.00
CA GLY A 38 3.20 18.08 14.30
C GLY A 38 2.85 18.92 13.08
N LEU A 39 3.81 19.24 12.22
CA LEU A 39 3.54 19.98 10.98
C LEU A 39 2.77 19.14 9.96
N VAL A 40 3.09 17.85 9.83
CA VAL A 40 2.30 16.93 8.98
C VAL A 40 0.87 16.79 9.53
N PHE A 41 0.70 16.69 10.86
CA PHE A 41 -0.61 16.73 11.52
C PHE A 41 -1.39 18.00 11.11
N LEU A 42 -0.77 19.17 11.26
CA LEU A 42 -1.42 20.45 10.98
C LEU A 42 -1.76 20.59 9.49
N ARG A 43 -0.86 20.13 8.62
CA ARG A 43 -1.10 20.13 7.17
C ARG A 43 -2.29 19.27 6.79
N TYR A 44 -2.39 18.08 7.37
CA TYR A 44 -3.49 17.16 7.14
C TYR A 44 -4.80 17.73 7.68
N ALA A 45 -4.81 18.23 8.91
CA ALA A 45 -5.97 18.94 9.48
C ALA A 45 -6.44 20.07 8.56
N TYR A 46 -5.50 20.83 7.96
CA TYR A 46 -5.83 21.90 7.03
C TYR A 46 -6.37 21.41 5.68
N SER A 47 -5.82 20.33 5.12
CA SER A 47 -6.37 19.71 3.91
C SER A 47 -7.81 19.26 4.13
N ARG A 48 -8.09 18.60 5.25
CA ARG A 48 -9.45 18.16 5.60
C ARG A 48 -10.39 19.34 5.86
N PHE A 49 -9.89 20.39 6.52
CA PHE A 49 -10.62 21.65 6.71
C PHE A 49 -11.05 22.24 5.36
N LEU A 50 -10.12 22.38 4.40
CA LEU A 50 -10.41 22.91 3.06
C LEU A 50 -11.41 22.03 2.30
N ALA A 51 -11.25 20.71 2.35
CA ALA A 51 -12.08 19.76 1.62
C ALA A 51 -13.57 19.85 1.96
N ILE A 52 -13.90 20.24 3.20
CA ILE A 52 -15.30 20.34 3.65
C ILE A 52 -15.79 21.78 3.81
N LYS A 53 -14.89 22.76 3.87
CA LYS A 53 -15.22 24.18 4.13
C LYS A 53 -16.28 24.71 3.18
N ASP A 54 -16.06 24.55 1.88
CA ASP A 54 -16.95 25.09 0.85
C ASP A 54 -18.36 24.45 0.92
N GLY A 55 -18.41 23.15 1.24
CA GLY A 55 -19.67 22.42 1.45
C GLY A 55 -20.42 22.89 2.70
N ILE A 56 -19.71 23.15 3.80
CA ILE A 56 -20.29 23.72 5.02
C ILE A 56 -20.82 25.12 4.71
N GLU A 57 -19.99 25.99 4.13
CA GLU A 57 -20.34 27.36 3.81
C GLU A 57 -21.58 27.42 2.91
N ALA A 58 -21.66 26.56 1.89
CA ALA A 58 -22.83 26.45 1.02
C ALA A 58 -24.11 26.09 1.79
N GLY A 59 -24.02 25.24 2.81
CA GLY A 59 -25.14 24.80 3.64
C GLY A 59 -25.55 25.73 4.79
N LEU A 60 -24.77 26.79 5.08
CA LEU A 60 -25.07 27.69 6.20
C LEU A 60 -26.34 28.53 5.95
N PRO A 61 -27.22 28.67 6.96
CA PRO A 61 -28.40 29.50 6.85
C PRO A 61 -28.02 30.97 6.67
N THR A 62 -28.75 31.67 5.82
CA THR A 62 -28.52 33.09 5.54
C THR A 62 -29.57 33.94 6.25
N ARG A 63 -29.16 34.98 6.98
CA ARG A 63 -30.07 35.96 7.58
C ARG A 63 -29.73 37.34 7.02
N GLY A 64 -30.67 37.95 6.29
CA GLY A 64 -30.46 39.26 5.67
C GLY A 64 -29.35 39.28 4.60
N GLY A 65 -29.18 38.17 3.86
CA GLY A 65 -28.16 38.05 2.80
C GLY A 65 -26.73 37.74 3.30
N LYS A 66 -26.51 37.65 4.62
CA LYS A 66 -25.21 37.28 5.20
C LYS A 66 -25.27 35.91 5.87
N LYS A 67 -24.25 35.08 5.63
CA LYS A 67 -23.99 33.84 6.37
C LYS A 67 -23.31 34.19 7.69
N ARG A 68 -23.55 33.40 8.73
CA ARG A 68 -22.80 33.51 10.00
C ARG A 68 -21.37 32.99 9.82
N ASP A 69 -20.49 33.34 10.75
CA ASP A 69 -19.13 32.81 10.79
C ASP A 69 -19.13 31.29 11.03
N LEU A 70 -18.08 30.65 10.51
CA LEU A 70 -17.80 29.23 10.72
C LEU A 70 -17.44 28.97 12.17
N THR A 71 -17.96 27.88 12.71
CA THR A 71 -17.76 27.47 14.11
C THR A 71 -17.10 26.10 14.18
N LYS A 72 -16.59 25.76 15.37
CA LYS A 72 -16.00 24.44 15.64
C LYS A 72 -16.99 23.31 15.33
N GLU A 73 -18.24 23.48 15.74
CA GLU A 73 -19.31 22.49 15.62
C GLU A 73 -19.59 22.12 14.16
N ASP A 74 -19.47 23.08 13.23
CA ASP A 74 -19.69 22.85 11.80
C ASP A 74 -18.70 21.82 11.23
N PHE A 75 -17.45 21.85 11.70
CA PHE A 75 -16.39 20.93 11.26
C PHE A 75 -16.43 19.62 12.02
N SER A 76 -16.67 19.66 13.33
CA SER A 76 -16.73 18.45 14.16
C SER A 76 -17.84 17.49 13.73
N GLN A 77 -18.98 17.98 13.24
CA GLN A 77 -20.05 17.13 12.68
C GLN A 77 -19.65 16.41 11.38
N LYS A 78 -18.58 16.85 10.74
CA LYS A 78 -18.01 16.25 9.53
C LYS A 78 -16.66 15.57 9.84
N SER A 79 -16.41 15.27 11.11
CA SER A 79 -15.19 14.64 11.61
C SER A 79 -13.91 15.41 11.26
N ALA A 80 -13.97 16.73 11.12
CA ALA A 80 -12.80 17.56 10.84
C ALA A 80 -12.46 18.50 12.01
N ILE A 81 -11.19 18.90 12.05
CA ILE A 81 -10.68 19.88 13.00
C ILE A 81 -10.95 21.28 12.44
N PHE A 82 -11.59 22.13 13.23
CA PHE A 82 -11.72 23.55 12.96
C PHE A 82 -10.38 24.24 13.19
N LEU A 83 -9.94 25.01 12.20
CA LEU A 83 -8.68 25.75 12.24
C LEU A 83 -8.96 27.24 12.19
N ARG A 84 -8.61 27.92 13.29
CA ARG A 84 -8.58 29.39 13.35
C ARG A 84 -7.58 29.95 12.34
N PRO A 85 -7.73 31.20 11.87
CA PRO A 85 -6.85 31.78 10.86
C PRO A 85 -5.36 31.60 11.16
N GLU A 86 -4.95 31.78 12.43
CA GLU A 86 -3.58 31.60 12.89
C GLU A 86 -3.05 30.16 12.85
N ALA A 87 -3.95 29.18 12.76
CA ALA A 87 -3.64 27.75 12.66
C ALA A 87 -3.79 27.19 11.23
N GLN A 88 -4.17 28.01 10.27
CA GLN A 88 -4.26 27.59 8.87
C GLN A 88 -2.85 27.50 8.27
N PHE A 89 -2.59 26.42 7.52
CA PHE A 89 -1.23 26.13 7.06
C PHE A 89 -0.69 27.21 6.10
N ASP A 90 -1.55 27.74 5.23
CA ASP A 90 -1.18 28.83 4.30
C ASP A 90 -0.78 30.12 5.02
N TYR A 91 -1.39 30.43 6.19
CA TYR A 91 -0.97 31.57 7.01
C TYR A 91 0.46 31.39 7.50
N LEU A 92 0.79 30.21 8.05
CA LEU A 92 2.14 29.91 8.54
C LEU A 92 3.19 29.95 7.42
N VAL A 93 2.84 29.47 6.23
CA VAL A 93 3.71 29.52 5.05
C VAL A 93 3.94 30.96 4.57
N SER A 94 2.98 31.87 4.77
CA SER A 94 3.06 33.26 4.34
C SER A 94 3.95 34.17 5.21
N LEU A 95 4.36 33.69 6.40
CA LEU A 95 5.20 34.45 7.33
C LEU A 95 6.55 34.82 6.70
N ARG A 96 6.98 36.07 6.89
CA ARG A 96 8.27 36.57 6.40
C ARG A 96 9.43 36.02 7.23
N ASP A 97 10.65 36.13 6.70
CA ASP A 97 11.83 35.54 7.34
C ASP A 97 12.24 36.23 8.65
N GLU A 98 11.82 37.49 8.86
CA GLU A 98 12.04 38.22 10.12
C GLU A 98 11.01 37.88 11.20
N GLU A 99 9.92 37.19 10.83
CA GLU A 99 8.87 36.79 11.76
C GLU A 99 9.24 35.49 12.48
N ASP A 100 8.88 35.40 13.76
CA ASP A 100 9.16 34.24 14.61
C ASP A 100 8.19 33.09 14.30
N ARG A 101 8.62 32.18 13.42
CA ARG A 101 7.81 31.04 12.98
C ARG A 101 7.58 30.04 14.11
N ALA A 102 8.56 29.84 14.99
CA ALA A 102 8.41 28.95 16.14
C ALA A 102 7.24 29.42 17.03
N LYS A 103 7.21 30.71 17.38
CA LYS A 103 6.12 31.32 18.14
C LYS A 103 4.78 31.20 17.42
N ALA A 104 4.72 31.43 16.10
CA ALA A 104 3.50 31.32 15.33
C ALA A 104 2.96 29.88 15.29
N ILE A 105 3.81 28.89 15.03
CA ILE A 105 3.45 27.46 15.03
C ILE A 105 2.97 27.04 16.43
N ILE A 106 3.65 27.46 17.50
CA ILE A 106 3.21 27.20 18.87
C ILE A 106 1.83 27.82 19.15
N GLY A 107 1.59 29.03 18.66
CA GLY A 107 0.29 29.69 18.72
C GLY A 107 -0.81 28.87 18.03
N ALA A 108 -0.53 28.39 16.81
CA ALA A 108 -1.43 27.49 16.06
C ALA A 108 -1.77 26.23 16.88
N MET A 109 -0.78 25.52 17.39
CA MET A 109 -1.00 24.30 18.18
C MET A 109 -1.80 24.58 19.46
N LYS A 110 -1.49 25.67 20.19
CA LYS A 110 -2.24 26.08 21.40
C LYS A 110 -3.70 26.41 21.09
N SER A 111 -3.98 27.02 19.93
CA SER A 111 -5.36 27.31 19.53
C SER A 111 -6.18 26.03 19.34
N ILE A 112 -5.59 25.01 18.69
CA ILE A 112 -6.23 23.70 18.49
C ILE A 112 -6.45 23.00 19.84
N GLU A 113 -5.45 22.98 20.73
CA GLU A 113 -5.60 22.37 22.07
C GLU A 113 -6.63 23.08 22.94
N THR A 114 -6.87 24.37 22.71
CA THR A 114 -7.92 25.15 23.40
C THR A 114 -9.30 24.71 22.93
N ASP A 115 -9.46 24.48 21.63
CA ASP A 115 -10.74 24.09 21.04
C ASP A 115 -11.02 22.60 21.27
N TYR A 116 -10.00 21.74 21.34
CA TYR A 116 -10.11 20.28 21.43
C TYR A 116 -9.43 19.73 22.70
N VAL A 117 -10.22 19.51 23.76
CA VAL A 117 -9.76 19.05 25.07
C VAL A 117 -8.98 17.73 24.99
N SER A 118 -9.37 16.83 24.08
CA SER A 118 -8.70 15.54 23.84
C SER A 118 -7.25 15.69 23.37
N LEU A 119 -6.89 16.85 22.79
CA LEU A 119 -5.55 17.19 22.32
C LEU A 119 -4.74 18.03 23.33
N LYS A 120 -5.28 18.39 24.48
CA LYS A 120 -4.56 19.21 25.47
C LYS A 120 -3.24 18.55 25.89
N GLY A 121 -2.13 19.26 25.68
CA GLY A 121 -0.78 18.75 25.97
C GLY A 121 -0.26 17.67 25.00
N VAL A 122 -0.99 17.37 23.93
CA VAL A 122 -0.62 16.34 22.94
C VAL A 122 0.27 16.92 21.86
N LEU A 123 -0.06 18.09 21.32
CA LEU A 123 0.62 18.66 20.16
C LEU A 123 2.02 19.17 20.56
N PRO A 124 3.04 18.97 19.70
CA PRO A 124 4.39 19.51 19.93
C PRO A 124 4.34 21.04 20.03
N LYS A 125 5.16 21.59 20.94
CA LYS A 125 5.18 23.03 21.22
C LYS A 125 6.61 23.48 21.48
N GLU A 126 7.17 23.11 22.63
CA GLU A 126 8.53 23.50 23.00
C GLU A 126 9.57 22.95 22.02
N ASP A 127 9.28 21.81 21.39
CA ASP A 127 10.12 21.19 20.36
C ASP A 127 10.42 22.14 19.17
N TYR A 128 9.56 23.13 18.91
CA TYR A 128 9.77 24.10 17.83
C TYR A 128 10.73 25.23 18.17
N GLN A 129 10.98 25.51 19.45
CA GLN A 129 11.91 26.57 19.87
C GLN A 129 13.37 26.17 19.65
N GLU A 130 13.63 24.86 19.63
CA GLU A 130 14.95 24.30 19.37
C GLU A 130 15.33 24.38 17.88
N LEU A 131 14.36 24.60 16.98
CA LEU A 131 14.57 24.63 15.54
C LEU A 131 14.81 26.05 15.00
N ASP A 132 15.84 26.21 14.17
CA ASP A 132 16.13 27.46 13.49
C ASP A 132 14.96 27.96 12.62
N ASN A 133 14.70 29.27 12.63
CA ASN A 133 13.60 29.89 11.88
C ASN A 133 13.65 29.59 10.37
N ALA A 134 14.86 29.46 9.82
CA ALA A 134 15.06 29.11 8.41
C ALA A 134 14.65 27.65 8.12
N VAL A 135 14.96 26.72 9.02
CA VAL A 135 14.57 25.30 8.90
C VAL A 135 13.06 25.17 8.97
N LEU A 136 12.40 25.84 9.91
CA LEU A 136 10.93 25.89 10.01
C LEU A 136 10.29 26.45 8.73
N GLY A 137 10.87 27.53 8.17
CA GLY A 137 10.41 28.09 6.90
C GLY A 137 10.51 27.12 5.73
N GLN A 138 11.61 26.35 5.65
CA GLN A 138 11.78 25.33 4.61
C GLN A 138 10.81 24.15 4.79
N LEU A 139 10.62 23.67 6.02
CA LEU A 139 9.65 22.62 6.35
C LEU A 139 8.23 22.97 5.93
N LEU A 140 7.78 24.19 6.28
CA LEU A 140 6.46 24.68 5.91
C LEU A 140 6.27 24.70 4.38
N ARG A 141 7.28 25.13 3.63
CA ARG A 141 7.22 25.15 2.15
C ARG A 141 7.20 23.74 1.55
N ILE A 142 8.05 22.83 2.05
CA ILE A 142 8.09 21.43 1.61
C ILE A 142 6.74 20.74 1.79
N LEU A 143 6.04 21.05 2.89
CA LEU A 143 4.74 20.46 3.21
C LEU A 143 3.55 21.22 2.57
N ASN A 144 3.78 22.26 1.76
CA ASN A 144 2.71 23.03 1.09
C ASN A 144 2.71 23.06 -0.45
N PRO A 145 3.03 21.97 -1.18
CA PRO A 145 2.81 21.96 -2.63
C PRO A 145 1.32 22.06 -2.98
N GLU A 146 1.01 22.66 -4.13
CA GLU A 146 -0.38 22.85 -4.61
C GLU A 146 -1.09 21.52 -4.83
N GLU A 147 -0.36 20.48 -5.29
CA GLU A 147 -0.89 19.13 -5.43
C GLU A 147 -1.54 18.65 -4.13
N LEU A 148 -0.91 18.94 -2.99
CA LEU A 148 -1.37 18.58 -1.65
C LEU A 148 -2.55 19.43 -1.14
N LYS A 149 -2.95 20.51 -1.82
CA LYS A 149 -4.12 21.30 -1.38
C LYS A 149 -5.45 20.68 -1.77
N ARG A 150 -5.46 19.88 -2.84
CA ARG A 150 -6.69 19.35 -3.44
C ARG A 150 -6.84 17.84 -3.34
N VAL A 151 -5.89 17.15 -2.71
CA VAL A 151 -5.99 15.69 -2.52
C VAL A 151 -7.03 15.35 -1.46
N SER A 152 -7.72 14.23 -1.65
CA SER A 152 -8.65 13.67 -0.66
C SER A 152 -7.96 13.39 0.68
N GLY A 153 -8.75 13.42 1.76
CA GLY A 153 -8.26 13.18 3.12
C GLY A 153 -7.52 11.85 3.28
N ASP A 154 -7.95 10.81 2.56
CA ASP A 154 -7.37 9.47 2.61
C ASP A 154 -5.88 9.46 2.21
N VAL A 155 -5.49 10.30 1.24
CA VAL A 155 -4.10 10.39 0.79
C VAL A 155 -3.20 10.98 1.87
N PHE A 156 -3.66 12.01 2.57
CA PHE A 156 -2.88 12.56 3.67
C PHE A 156 -2.82 11.64 4.88
N GLY A 157 -3.88 10.90 5.16
CA GLY A 157 -3.86 9.82 6.14
C GLY A 157 -2.72 8.84 5.84
N ARG A 158 -2.61 8.42 4.57
CA ARG A 158 -1.53 7.54 4.13
C ARG A 158 -0.14 8.20 4.26
N ILE A 159 0.00 9.47 3.89
CA ILE A 159 1.27 10.20 4.10
C ILE A 159 1.63 10.25 5.59
N TYR A 160 0.67 10.52 6.48
CA TYR A 160 0.91 10.55 7.92
C TYR A 160 1.36 9.17 8.44
N GLU A 161 0.68 8.10 8.02
CA GLU A 161 1.05 6.70 8.33
C GLU A 161 2.45 6.35 7.77
N TYR A 162 2.80 6.84 6.57
CA TYR A 162 4.11 6.68 5.98
C TYR A 162 5.20 7.38 6.80
N PHE A 163 5.00 8.63 7.22
CA PHE A 163 5.94 9.33 8.09
C PHE A 163 6.11 8.61 9.43
N LEU A 164 5.02 8.16 10.08
CA LEU A 164 5.09 7.33 11.29
C LEU A 164 5.95 6.08 11.07
N THR A 165 5.77 5.42 9.93
CA THR A 165 6.53 4.24 9.53
C THR A 165 8.02 4.53 9.36
N GLN A 166 8.37 5.57 8.61
CA GLN A 166 9.77 5.93 8.34
C GLN A 166 10.52 6.28 9.62
N PHE A 167 9.88 7.02 10.52
CA PHE A 167 10.47 7.38 11.79
C PHE A 167 10.56 6.21 12.77
N ALA A 168 9.62 5.26 12.74
CA ALA A 168 9.78 4.00 13.45
C ALA A 168 11.03 3.25 12.95
N GLY A 169 11.27 3.25 11.63
CA GLY A 169 12.50 2.74 11.00
C GLY A 169 13.78 3.34 11.58
N GLN A 170 13.81 4.66 11.79
CA GLN A 170 14.99 5.37 12.32
C GLN A 170 15.17 5.23 13.84
N LYS A 171 14.08 5.10 14.62
CA LYS A 171 14.13 4.96 16.09
C LYS A 171 14.29 3.53 16.60
N ALA A 172 14.14 2.52 15.76
CA ALA A 172 14.08 1.10 16.16
C ALA A 172 15.38 0.49 16.71
N HIS A 173 16.34 1.30 17.15
CA HIS A 173 17.54 0.80 17.79
C HIS A 173 17.34 0.37 19.26
N ASP A 174 16.34 0.85 20.00
CA ASP A 174 16.36 0.64 21.47
C ASP A 174 15.21 -0.11 22.17
N ASP A 175 13.95 -0.23 21.67
CA ASP A 175 12.85 -0.63 22.59
C ASP A 175 11.86 -1.74 22.16
N GLY A 176 12.07 -2.43 21.03
CA GLY A 176 11.21 -3.57 20.65
C GLY A 176 9.74 -3.21 20.36
N GLU A 177 9.43 -1.91 20.21
CA GLU A 177 8.13 -1.40 19.77
C GLU A 177 8.01 -1.57 18.24
N PHE A 178 7.00 -2.30 17.78
CA PHE A 178 6.80 -2.63 16.37
C PHE A 178 5.75 -1.70 15.75
N PHE A 179 6.15 -0.94 14.73
CA PHE A 179 5.16 -0.31 13.85
C PHE A 179 4.60 -1.37 12.90
N THR A 180 3.28 -1.59 12.95
CA THR A 180 2.61 -2.58 12.10
C THR A 180 2.34 -1.99 10.72
N PRO A 181 2.76 -2.68 9.63
CA PRO A 181 2.46 -2.22 8.27
C PRO A 181 0.97 -2.04 8.02
N VAL A 182 0.60 -0.97 7.30
CA VAL A 182 -0.80 -0.59 7.04
C VAL A 182 -1.59 -1.73 6.41
N SER A 183 -1.00 -2.49 5.48
CA SER A 183 -1.66 -3.65 4.84
C SER A 183 -2.03 -4.77 5.83
N LEU A 184 -1.22 -5.01 6.87
CA LEU A 184 -1.55 -6.01 7.89
C LEU A 184 -2.62 -5.50 8.86
N VAL A 185 -2.54 -4.22 9.24
CA VAL A 185 -3.54 -3.56 10.09
C VAL A 185 -4.90 -3.52 9.38
N SER A 186 -4.91 -3.15 8.09
CA SER A 186 -6.08 -3.15 7.24
C SER A 186 -6.68 -4.55 7.14
N PHE A 187 -5.88 -5.57 6.82
CA PHE A 187 -6.36 -6.95 6.75
C PHE A 187 -6.98 -7.41 8.07
N ILE A 188 -6.32 -7.12 9.21
CA ILE A 188 -6.85 -7.44 10.55
C ILE A 188 -8.22 -6.77 10.75
N ALA A 189 -8.33 -5.47 10.48
CA ALA A 189 -9.56 -4.72 10.67
C ALA A 189 -10.71 -5.26 9.81
N HIS A 190 -10.45 -5.65 8.56
CA HIS A 190 -11.45 -6.23 7.66
C HIS A 190 -11.88 -7.65 8.04
N VAL A 191 -10.98 -8.45 8.64
CA VAL A 191 -11.36 -9.79 9.16
C VAL A 191 -12.11 -9.68 10.48
N VAL A 192 -11.70 -8.81 11.41
CA VAL A 192 -12.43 -8.58 12.66
C VAL A 192 -13.79 -7.94 12.38
N ASP A 193 -13.81 -6.97 11.47
CA ASP A 193 -14.96 -6.23 10.96
C ASP A 193 -15.83 -5.62 12.09
N PRO A 194 -15.27 -4.74 12.94
CA PRO A 194 -15.98 -4.18 14.08
C PRO A 194 -17.10 -3.24 13.61
N LYS A 195 -18.33 -3.74 13.53
CA LYS A 195 -19.50 -2.94 13.09
C LYS A 195 -19.95 -1.89 14.11
N ARG A 196 -19.75 -2.18 15.40
CA ARG A 196 -20.08 -1.30 16.52
C ARG A 196 -19.47 -1.80 17.82
N GLY A 197 -19.44 -0.94 18.83
CA GLY A 197 -19.12 -1.29 20.20
C GLY A 197 -17.71 -0.90 20.63
N ILE A 198 -17.22 -1.60 21.65
CA ILE A 198 -15.93 -1.32 22.27
C ILE A 198 -14.82 -1.99 21.47
N VAL A 199 -13.92 -1.18 20.93
CA VAL A 199 -12.68 -1.62 20.28
C VAL A 199 -11.51 -1.35 21.23
N LEU A 200 -10.84 -2.41 21.67
CA LEU A 200 -9.70 -2.35 22.57
C LEU A 200 -8.40 -2.71 21.83
N ASP A 201 -7.37 -1.89 21.97
CA ASP A 201 -5.99 -2.26 21.67
C ASP A 201 -5.14 -2.10 22.95
N PRO A 202 -4.80 -3.21 23.63
CA PRO A 202 -4.07 -3.17 24.89
C PRO A 202 -2.54 -3.01 24.70
N ALA A 203 -2.08 -2.77 23.48
CA ALA A 203 -0.70 -2.41 23.12
C ALA A 203 -0.72 -1.45 21.91
N CYS A 204 -1.44 -0.31 22.06
CA CYS A 204 -1.98 0.41 20.91
C CYS A 204 -0.96 1.14 20.02
N GLY A 205 0.27 1.33 20.49
CA GLY A 205 1.29 2.03 19.73
C GLY A 205 0.76 3.39 19.25
N SER A 206 0.92 3.69 17.96
CA SER A 206 0.44 4.90 17.29
C SER A 206 -1.05 4.89 16.91
N GLY A 207 -1.84 3.93 17.40
CA GLY A 207 -3.29 3.87 17.17
C GLY A 207 -3.72 3.43 15.77
N GLY A 208 -2.84 2.79 14.99
CA GLY A 208 -3.14 2.35 13.63
C GLY A 208 -4.35 1.38 13.54
N MET A 209 -4.50 0.47 14.50
CA MET A 209 -5.64 -0.45 14.56
C MET A 209 -6.97 0.29 14.64
N PHE A 210 -7.05 1.40 15.40
CA PHE A 210 -8.26 2.20 15.53
C PHE A 210 -8.61 2.95 14.24
N VAL A 211 -7.61 3.53 13.57
CA VAL A 211 -7.79 4.23 12.29
C VAL A 211 -8.36 3.27 11.25
N GLN A 212 -7.79 2.07 11.11
CA GLN A 212 -8.30 1.09 10.15
C GLN A 212 -9.66 0.53 10.53
N SER A 213 -9.94 0.34 11.83
CA SER A 213 -11.28 -0.02 12.30
C SER A 213 -12.33 1.00 11.89
N ALA A 214 -12.01 2.29 12.05
CA ALA A 214 -12.90 3.37 11.62
C ALA A 214 -13.11 3.36 10.10
N ARG A 215 -12.06 3.16 9.30
CA ARG A 215 -12.18 3.05 7.83
C ARG A 215 -13.14 1.96 7.41
N THR A 216 -13.09 0.79 8.05
CA THR A 216 -14.07 -0.28 7.73
C THR A 216 -15.51 0.19 7.97
N VAL A 217 -15.79 1.00 8.98
CA VAL A 217 -17.15 1.55 9.22
C VAL A 217 -17.52 2.62 8.18
N GLU A 218 -16.57 3.46 7.77
CA GLU A 218 -16.75 4.50 6.75
C GLU A 218 -17.07 3.89 5.37
N GLU A 219 -16.40 2.80 5.00
CA GLU A 219 -16.66 2.05 3.77
C GLU A 219 -18.09 1.49 3.71
N HIS A 220 -18.72 1.26 4.86
CA HIS A 220 -20.14 0.89 4.96
C HIS A 220 -21.08 2.11 4.99
N GLY A 221 -20.56 3.32 4.74
CA GLY A 221 -21.31 4.57 4.74
C GLY A 221 -21.81 5.00 6.13
N GLN A 222 -21.14 4.57 7.19
CA GLN A 222 -21.53 4.87 8.58
C GLN A 222 -20.49 5.77 9.26
N SER A 223 -20.94 6.52 10.28
CA SER A 223 -20.04 7.36 11.09
C SER A 223 -19.30 6.51 12.13
N PRO A 224 -17.95 6.46 12.12
CA PRO A 224 -17.19 5.73 13.12
C PRO A 224 -17.42 6.24 14.54
N ALA A 225 -17.52 7.56 14.70
CA ALA A 225 -17.70 8.21 16.01
C ALA A 225 -19.03 7.82 16.69
N GLU A 226 -20.05 7.45 15.90
CA GLU A 226 -21.33 6.95 16.42
C GLU A 226 -21.34 5.44 16.68
N ARG A 227 -20.44 4.70 16.04
CA ARG A 227 -20.45 3.24 16.01
C ARG A 227 -19.45 2.62 16.97
N LEU A 228 -18.26 3.21 17.08
CA LEU A 228 -17.12 2.64 17.77
C LEU A 228 -16.69 3.49 18.95
N THR A 229 -16.27 2.82 20.02
CA THR A 229 -15.63 3.46 21.18
C THR A 229 -14.25 2.85 21.36
N PHE A 230 -13.21 3.66 21.22
CA PHE A 230 -11.82 3.21 21.25
C PHE A 230 -11.21 3.31 22.64
N TYR A 231 -10.62 2.22 23.12
CA TYR A 231 -9.83 2.15 24.35
C TYR A 231 -8.44 1.61 24.03
N GLY A 232 -7.40 2.31 24.50
CA GLY A 232 -6.01 1.95 24.25
C GLY A 232 -5.17 1.90 25.51
N LEU A 233 -4.19 1.02 25.54
CA LEU A 233 -3.12 1.00 26.55
C LEU A 233 -1.76 1.05 25.86
N GLU A 234 -0.89 1.93 26.35
CA GLU A 234 0.48 2.10 25.85
C GLU A 234 1.40 2.52 27.00
N LYS A 235 2.63 2.01 27.08
CA LYS A 235 3.58 2.36 28.14
C LYS A 235 4.30 3.69 27.87
N ASN A 236 4.51 4.02 26.59
CA ASN A 236 5.33 5.14 26.15
C ASN A 236 4.49 6.42 25.96
N ALA A 237 4.79 7.46 26.75
CA ALA A 237 4.05 8.72 26.72
C ALA A 237 4.14 9.45 25.37
N THR A 238 5.27 9.36 24.67
CA THR A 238 5.45 9.93 23.34
C THR A 238 4.60 9.19 22.32
N THR A 239 4.57 7.86 22.39
CA THR A 239 3.74 7.01 21.53
C THR A 239 2.24 7.28 21.73
N ILE A 240 1.80 7.51 22.97
CA ILE A 240 0.42 7.96 23.27
C ILE A 240 0.10 9.29 22.57
N ARG A 241 1.03 10.25 22.57
CA ARG A 241 0.84 11.53 21.87
C ARG A 241 0.66 11.32 20.38
N LEU A 242 1.49 10.46 19.76
CA LEU A 242 1.36 10.10 18.34
C LEU A 242 0.00 9.46 18.05
N ALA A 243 -0.46 8.52 18.90
CA ALA A 243 -1.74 7.87 18.73
C ALA A 243 -2.92 8.85 18.79
N LYS A 244 -2.90 9.77 19.75
CA LYS A 244 -3.93 10.82 19.87
C LYS A 244 -3.93 11.78 18.69
N MET A 245 -2.75 12.18 18.19
CA MET A 245 -2.66 12.98 16.97
C MET A 245 -3.21 12.23 15.75
N ASN A 246 -2.84 10.96 15.59
CA ASN A 246 -3.27 10.10 14.50
C ASN A 246 -4.80 9.94 14.47
N LEU A 247 -5.40 9.61 15.63
CA LEU A 247 -6.85 9.55 15.78
C LEU A 247 -7.51 10.89 15.40
N ALA A 248 -7.00 12.01 15.93
CA ALA A 248 -7.62 13.31 15.74
C ALA A 248 -7.61 13.79 14.28
N VAL A 249 -6.54 13.57 13.50
CA VAL A 249 -6.55 13.92 12.06
C VAL A 249 -7.52 13.06 11.26
N HIS A 250 -7.73 11.83 11.70
CA HIS A 250 -8.78 10.96 11.18
C HIS A 250 -10.17 11.29 11.73
N GLY A 251 -10.31 12.31 12.59
CA GLY A 251 -11.60 12.74 13.13
C GLY A 251 -12.15 11.78 14.18
N LEU A 252 -11.28 11.03 14.83
CA LEU A 252 -11.57 10.01 15.82
C LEU A 252 -11.10 10.46 17.20
N GLU A 253 -11.75 9.94 18.24
CA GLU A 253 -11.32 10.10 19.62
C GLU A 253 -11.16 8.72 20.28
N GLY A 254 -10.19 8.58 21.17
CA GLY A 254 -9.94 7.34 21.91
C GLY A 254 -9.44 7.58 23.32
N ASN A 255 -9.88 6.75 24.26
CA ASN A 255 -9.42 6.76 25.63
C ASN A 255 -8.13 5.94 25.74
N ILE A 256 -6.99 6.58 25.44
CA ILE A 256 -5.67 5.97 25.52
C ILE A 256 -5.00 6.34 26.84
N GLN A 257 -4.65 5.32 27.64
CA GLN A 257 -4.04 5.48 28.96
C GLN A 257 -2.64 4.89 29.01
N LYS A 258 -1.80 5.52 29.86
CA LYS A 258 -0.45 5.02 30.12
C LYS A 258 -0.53 3.82 31.07
N ALA A 259 -0.07 2.65 30.63
CA ALA A 259 -0.09 1.44 31.46
C ALA A 259 0.98 0.43 31.02
N ILE A 260 1.46 -0.37 31.96
CA ILE A 260 2.14 -1.65 31.67
C ILE A 260 1.07 -2.74 31.74
N THR A 261 0.52 -3.11 30.59
CA THR A 261 -0.65 -4.01 30.49
C THR A 261 -0.49 -5.33 31.26
N TYR A 262 0.73 -5.87 31.36
CA TYR A 262 1.03 -7.05 32.17
C TYR A 262 0.55 -6.96 33.61
N TYR A 263 0.58 -5.75 34.21
CA TYR A 263 0.31 -5.55 35.63
C TYR A 263 -0.87 -4.60 35.89
N GLU A 264 -1.32 -3.87 34.87
CA GLU A 264 -2.32 -2.82 35.01
C GLU A 264 -3.47 -3.03 33.99
N ASP A 265 -4.69 -2.77 34.42
CA ASP A 265 -5.90 -2.78 33.58
C ASP A 265 -6.83 -1.61 33.95
N PRO A 266 -6.41 -0.36 33.70
CA PRO A 266 -7.13 0.80 34.23
C PRO A 266 -8.50 1.04 33.57
N HIS A 267 -8.75 0.44 32.40
CA HIS A 267 -10.05 0.49 31.73
C HIS A 267 -11.05 -0.53 32.28
N HIS A 268 -10.59 -1.54 33.03
CA HIS A 268 -11.43 -2.60 33.60
C HIS A 268 -12.35 -3.29 32.57
N LEU A 269 -11.77 -3.67 31.41
CA LEU A 269 -12.51 -4.18 30.25
C LEU A 269 -12.61 -5.71 30.15
N LEU A 270 -12.18 -6.45 31.18
CA LEU A 270 -12.29 -7.91 31.22
C LEU A 270 -13.70 -8.39 30.82
N GLY A 271 -13.79 -9.19 29.76
CA GLY A 271 -15.04 -9.74 29.22
C GLY A 271 -16.01 -8.73 28.60
N LYS A 272 -15.58 -7.51 28.24
CA LYS A 272 -16.47 -6.42 27.79
C LYS A 272 -16.25 -5.99 26.33
N ALA A 273 -15.07 -6.20 25.76
CA ALA A 273 -14.73 -5.71 24.43
C ALA A 273 -15.47 -6.47 23.33
N ASP A 274 -15.99 -5.75 22.35
CA ASP A 274 -16.58 -6.30 21.13
C ASP A 274 -15.50 -6.64 20.10
N ALA A 275 -14.42 -5.88 20.09
CA ALA A 275 -13.24 -6.15 19.28
C ALA A 275 -11.96 -5.95 20.09
N VAL A 276 -10.99 -6.85 19.92
CA VAL A 276 -9.61 -6.67 20.37
C VAL A 276 -8.67 -6.76 19.17
N MET A 277 -7.94 -5.71 18.87
CA MET A 277 -6.96 -5.71 17.78
C MET A 277 -5.63 -5.21 18.29
N ALA A 278 -4.53 -5.90 17.97
CA ALA A 278 -3.24 -5.57 18.56
C ALA A 278 -2.05 -6.10 17.76
N ASN A 279 -0.90 -5.45 17.93
CA ASN A 279 0.42 -6.01 17.65
C ASN A 279 1.32 -5.78 18.87
N PRO A 280 1.34 -6.70 19.84
CA PRO A 280 2.09 -6.51 21.07
C PRO A 280 3.60 -6.77 20.86
N PRO A 281 4.46 -6.38 21.82
CA PRO A 281 5.87 -6.74 21.78
C PRO A 281 6.04 -8.27 21.85
N PHE A 282 6.73 -8.85 20.87
CA PHE A 282 6.97 -10.29 20.78
C PHE A 282 8.06 -10.77 21.74
N ASN A 283 7.93 -12.01 22.19
CA ASN A 283 8.98 -12.79 22.87
C ASN A 283 9.57 -12.11 24.12
N VAL A 284 8.80 -11.29 24.84
CA VAL A 284 9.24 -10.64 26.08
C VAL A 284 9.47 -11.70 27.17
N ASP A 285 10.64 -11.74 27.79
CA ASP A 285 11.11 -12.83 28.67
C ASP A 285 11.41 -12.39 30.12
N GLU A 286 11.16 -11.12 30.45
CA GLU A 286 11.39 -10.53 31.78
C GLU A 286 10.08 -10.17 32.52
N ILE A 287 8.95 -10.77 32.11
CA ILE A 287 7.66 -10.56 32.77
C ILE A 287 7.62 -11.34 34.09
N ASP A 288 7.23 -10.67 35.18
CA ASP A 288 7.18 -11.27 36.51
C ASP A 288 6.01 -12.26 36.65
N ALA A 289 6.32 -13.55 36.73
CA ALA A 289 5.32 -14.60 36.84
C ALA A 289 4.55 -14.55 38.17
N GLY A 290 5.22 -14.14 39.26
CA GLY A 290 4.63 -14.07 40.58
C GLY A 290 3.49 -13.04 40.64
N LYS A 291 3.65 -11.92 39.93
CA LYS A 291 2.63 -10.86 39.85
C LYS A 291 1.41 -11.24 39.01
N MET A 292 1.56 -12.16 38.05
CA MET A 292 0.47 -12.52 37.12
C MET A 292 -0.24 -13.83 37.42
N LYS A 293 0.31 -14.71 38.27
CA LYS A 293 -0.20 -16.08 38.45
C LYS A 293 -1.69 -16.17 38.82
N SER A 294 -2.23 -15.15 39.50
CA SER A 294 -3.65 -15.04 39.88
C SER A 294 -4.45 -14.05 39.04
N ASP A 295 -3.89 -13.57 37.93
CA ASP A 295 -4.56 -12.60 37.06
C ASP A 295 -5.73 -13.28 36.32
N PRO A 296 -6.97 -12.76 36.45
CA PRO A 296 -8.14 -13.36 35.78
C PRO A 296 -8.04 -13.29 34.25
N ARG A 297 -7.13 -12.48 33.70
CA ARG A 297 -6.86 -12.39 32.26
C ARG A 297 -6.03 -13.56 31.72
N LEU A 298 -5.62 -14.51 32.57
CA LEU A 298 -4.95 -15.76 32.17
C LEU A 298 -5.87 -16.99 32.29
N PRO A 299 -6.99 -17.07 31.53
CA PRO A 299 -7.96 -18.16 31.67
C PRO A 299 -7.39 -19.55 31.33
N PHE A 300 -6.29 -19.61 30.58
CA PHE A 300 -5.64 -20.85 30.17
C PHE A 300 -4.46 -21.25 31.08
N GLY A 301 -4.15 -20.43 32.07
CA GLY A 301 -3.00 -20.57 32.95
C GLY A 301 -1.76 -19.82 32.45
N LEU A 302 -0.72 -19.85 33.27
CA LEU A 302 0.54 -19.16 32.99
C LEU A 302 1.38 -19.96 31.97
N PRO A 303 2.01 -19.31 30.97
CA PRO A 303 2.98 -19.96 30.10
C PRO A 303 4.29 -20.31 30.83
N GLY A 304 5.25 -20.91 30.12
CA GLY A 304 6.47 -21.45 30.71
C GLY A 304 7.30 -20.37 31.44
N THR A 305 7.80 -20.71 32.62
CA THR A 305 8.65 -19.81 33.42
C THR A 305 10.10 -20.28 33.46
N ASN A 306 11.04 -19.34 33.40
CA ASN A 306 12.46 -19.60 33.59
C ASN A 306 12.82 -19.77 35.08
N LYS A 307 14.06 -20.20 35.36
CA LYS A 307 14.57 -20.44 36.73
C LYS A 307 14.55 -19.20 37.64
N ARG A 308 14.43 -18.00 37.07
CA ARG A 308 14.37 -16.72 37.79
C ARG A 308 12.94 -16.31 38.15
N GLY A 309 11.96 -17.18 37.92
CA GLY A 309 10.54 -16.88 38.18
C GLY A 309 9.95 -15.85 37.20
N LYS A 310 10.51 -15.75 35.99
CA LYS A 310 9.99 -14.89 34.91
C LYS A 310 9.36 -15.73 33.83
N VAL A 311 8.33 -15.21 33.16
CA VAL A 311 7.75 -15.84 31.97
C VAL A 311 8.82 -15.87 30.88
N SER A 312 9.07 -17.04 30.31
CA SER A 312 10.12 -17.26 29.30
C SER A 312 9.72 -16.77 27.89
N ASN A 313 8.42 -16.62 27.63
CA ASN A 313 7.90 -16.01 26.42
C ASN A 313 6.52 -15.36 26.66
N GLY A 314 6.45 -14.04 26.54
CA GLY A 314 5.26 -13.24 26.77
C GLY A 314 4.13 -13.40 25.74
N ASN A 315 4.34 -14.10 24.62
CA ASN A 315 3.32 -14.21 23.56
C ASN A 315 2.00 -14.80 24.10
N TYR A 316 2.06 -15.87 24.88
CA TYR A 316 0.85 -16.51 25.43
C TYR A 316 0.22 -15.76 26.61
N VAL A 317 0.94 -14.81 27.21
CA VAL A 317 0.35 -13.83 28.14
C VAL A 317 -0.57 -12.90 27.35
N TRP A 318 -0.07 -12.33 26.26
CA TRP A 318 -0.85 -11.46 25.38
C TRP A 318 -2.05 -12.17 24.75
N ILE A 319 -1.85 -13.36 24.18
CA ILE A 319 -2.95 -14.14 23.58
C ILE A 319 -4.06 -14.41 24.61
N SER A 320 -3.68 -14.78 25.85
CA SER A 320 -4.63 -14.98 26.94
C SER A 320 -5.38 -13.70 27.29
N PHE A 321 -4.66 -12.57 27.38
CA PHE A 321 -5.25 -11.27 27.66
C PHE A 321 -6.26 -10.88 26.58
N PHE A 322 -5.88 -10.97 25.30
CA PHE A 322 -6.76 -10.64 24.19
C PHE A 322 -8.05 -11.42 24.25
N TYR A 323 -7.97 -12.74 24.43
CA TYR A 323 -9.15 -13.59 24.60
C TYR A 323 -9.98 -13.19 25.83
N SER A 324 -9.35 -12.90 26.97
CA SER A 324 -10.05 -12.58 28.22
C SER A 324 -10.82 -11.26 28.18
N TYR A 325 -10.39 -10.31 27.35
CA TYR A 325 -11.08 -9.03 27.18
C TYR A 325 -12.35 -9.16 26.34
N LEU A 326 -12.47 -10.19 25.50
CA LEU A 326 -13.63 -10.37 24.62
C LEU A 326 -14.90 -10.71 25.39
N ASN A 327 -15.98 -10.03 25.04
CA ASN A 327 -17.32 -10.44 25.46
C ASN A 327 -17.76 -11.73 24.73
N ARG A 328 -18.99 -12.19 24.96
CA ARG A 328 -19.50 -13.45 24.39
C ARG A 328 -19.64 -13.45 22.87
N ARG A 329 -19.69 -12.27 22.23
CA ARG A 329 -19.76 -12.11 20.77
C ARG A 329 -18.53 -11.39 20.20
N GLY A 330 -17.51 -11.21 21.03
CA GLY A 330 -16.34 -10.43 20.67
C GLY A 330 -15.45 -11.18 19.69
N ARG A 331 -14.77 -10.41 18.83
CA ARG A 331 -13.73 -10.92 17.93
C ARG A 331 -12.38 -10.32 18.24
N ALA A 332 -11.32 -11.08 18.04
CA ALA A 332 -9.96 -10.54 18.09
C ALA A 332 -9.22 -10.79 16.79
N GLY A 333 -8.31 -9.87 16.45
CA GLY A 333 -7.38 -10.02 15.33
C GLY A 333 -6.05 -9.40 15.71
N PHE A 334 -4.98 -10.19 15.73
CA PHE A 334 -3.70 -9.70 16.24
C PHE A 334 -2.52 -10.36 15.56
N VAL A 335 -1.38 -9.67 15.59
CA VAL A 335 -0.13 -10.19 15.04
C VAL A 335 0.64 -10.93 16.12
N MET A 336 1.22 -12.08 15.78
CA MET A 336 2.16 -12.82 16.62
C MET A 336 3.40 -13.23 15.83
N SER A 337 4.52 -13.43 16.51
CA SER A 337 5.66 -14.16 15.94
C SER A 337 5.23 -15.55 15.49
N SER A 338 5.73 -16.02 14.34
CA SER A 338 5.44 -17.39 13.84
C SER A 338 5.84 -18.49 14.83
N GLN A 339 6.72 -18.20 15.79
CA GLN A 339 7.07 -19.14 16.85
C GLN A 339 5.88 -19.46 17.76
N ALA A 340 4.90 -18.56 17.89
CA ALA A 340 3.77 -18.75 18.79
C ALA A 340 2.89 -19.94 18.37
N SER A 341 2.70 -20.18 17.07
CA SER A 341 1.79 -21.25 16.58
C SER A 341 2.35 -22.66 16.70
N SER A 342 3.65 -22.80 16.93
CA SER A 342 4.31 -24.10 17.06
C SER A 342 5.14 -24.24 18.33
N ALA A 343 5.04 -23.32 19.28
CA ALA A 343 5.78 -23.39 20.55
C ALA A 343 5.44 -24.68 21.32
N GLY A 344 6.45 -25.36 21.85
CA GLY A 344 6.30 -26.62 22.60
C GLY A 344 5.97 -26.41 24.10
N ASN A 345 6.17 -27.45 24.90
CA ASN A 345 6.13 -27.40 26.37
C ASN A 345 4.86 -26.76 26.97
N GLU A 346 5.00 -25.81 27.91
CA GLU A 346 3.88 -25.17 28.60
C GLU A 346 3.07 -24.28 27.64
N GLU A 347 3.72 -23.65 26.66
CA GLU A 347 3.04 -22.88 25.61
C GLU A 347 2.12 -23.77 24.78
N ALA A 348 2.51 -25.00 24.49
CA ALA A 348 1.65 -25.97 23.81
C ALA A 348 0.39 -26.30 24.64
N LYS A 349 0.51 -26.39 25.97
CA LYS A 349 -0.65 -26.63 26.86
C LYS A 349 -1.60 -25.42 26.89
N VAL A 350 -1.07 -24.20 26.91
CA VAL A 350 -1.88 -22.99 26.83
C VAL A 350 -2.59 -22.93 25.48
N ARG A 351 -1.88 -23.21 24.38
CA ARG A 351 -2.45 -23.27 23.02
C ARG A 351 -3.53 -24.32 22.90
N GLN A 352 -3.30 -25.53 23.42
CA GLN A 352 -4.29 -26.61 23.45
C GLN A 352 -5.59 -26.13 24.10
N LYS A 353 -5.52 -25.56 25.31
CA LYS A 353 -6.72 -25.06 26.00
C LYS A 353 -7.44 -23.96 25.24
N LEU A 354 -6.69 -23.07 24.58
CA LEU A 354 -7.26 -22.06 23.69
C LEU A 354 -7.99 -22.71 22.49
N VAL A 355 -7.37 -23.67 21.80
CA VAL A 355 -8.00 -24.38 20.68
C VAL A 355 -9.26 -25.15 21.13
N GLU A 356 -9.22 -25.77 22.31
CA GLU A 356 -10.33 -26.51 22.90
C GLU A 356 -11.58 -25.65 23.17
N THR A 357 -11.44 -24.32 23.29
CA THR A 357 -12.58 -23.38 23.37
C THR A 357 -13.49 -23.39 22.14
N GLY A 358 -12.91 -23.75 20.98
CA GLY A 358 -13.54 -23.59 19.67
C GLY A 358 -13.60 -22.14 19.15
N ASP A 359 -12.95 -21.19 19.83
CA ASP A 359 -12.99 -19.76 19.48
C ASP A 359 -11.83 -19.34 18.55
N VAL A 360 -10.82 -20.19 18.29
CA VAL A 360 -9.80 -19.90 17.28
C VAL A 360 -10.45 -19.94 15.89
N ASP A 361 -10.46 -18.82 15.17
CA ASP A 361 -11.24 -18.66 13.94
C ASP A 361 -10.40 -18.88 12.68
N VAL A 362 -9.45 -17.98 12.44
CA VAL A 362 -8.61 -17.93 11.24
C VAL A 362 -7.15 -17.76 11.65
N MET A 363 -6.26 -18.45 10.96
CA MET A 363 -4.80 -18.34 11.09
C MET A 363 -4.21 -17.98 9.73
N VAL A 364 -3.41 -16.92 9.67
CA VAL A 364 -2.81 -16.44 8.41
C VAL A 364 -1.29 -16.36 8.55
N ALA A 365 -0.55 -17.16 7.78
CA ALA A 365 0.90 -17.10 7.74
C ALA A 365 1.35 -15.97 6.82
N ILE A 366 2.20 -15.09 7.35
CA ILE A 366 2.77 -13.95 6.61
C ILE A 366 4.26 -14.21 6.43
N ARG A 367 4.76 -13.91 5.25
CA ARG A 367 6.19 -14.01 4.98
C ARG A 367 6.97 -12.97 5.78
N SER A 368 8.26 -13.22 5.93
CA SER A 368 9.20 -12.24 6.45
C SER A 368 9.19 -10.94 5.62
N ASN A 369 9.75 -9.87 6.18
CA ASN A 369 10.02 -8.60 5.50
C ASN A 369 8.78 -7.73 5.19
N PHE A 370 7.65 -7.99 5.86
CA PHE A 370 6.55 -7.02 5.98
C PHE A 370 6.89 -5.90 6.96
N PHE A 371 7.50 -6.24 8.10
CA PHE A 371 7.93 -5.25 9.09
C PHE A 371 9.17 -4.48 8.65
N TYR A 372 9.10 -3.15 8.77
CA TYR A 372 10.16 -2.23 8.34
C TYR A 372 11.43 -2.31 9.18
N THR A 373 11.29 -2.63 10.47
CA THR A 373 12.37 -2.52 11.46
C THR A 373 13.07 -3.85 11.75
N ARG A 374 12.40 -4.99 11.53
CA ARG A 374 12.97 -6.33 11.75
C ARG A 374 12.47 -7.33 10.72
N THR A 375 13.37 -8.20 10.30
CA THR A 375 13.05 -9.37 9.46
C THR A 375 12.59 -10.52 10.34
N VAL A 376 11.30 -10.54 10.68
CA VAL A 376 10.69 -11.63 11.46
C VAL A 376 9.46 -12.13 10.72
N PRO A 377 9.30 -13.46 10.52
CA PRO A 377 8.05 -14.02 10.03
C PRO A 377 6.97 -13.90 11.12
N CYS A 378 5.78 -13.50 10.73
CA CYS A 378 4.65 -13.36 11.65
C CYS A 378 3.44 -14.13 11.15
N GLU A 379 2.48 -14.29 12.04
CA GLU A 379 1.17 -14.83 11.72
C GLU A 379 0.11 -13.87 12.25
N LEU A 380 -1.00 -13.78 11.54
CA LEU A 380 -2.20 -13.11 12.00
C LEU A 380 -3.12 -14.16 12.59
N TRP A 381 -3.53 -13.91 13.83
CA TRP A 381 -4.40 -14.79 14.60
C TRP A 381 -5.75 -14.12 14.76
N PHE A 382 -6.81 -14.88 14.53
CA PHE A 382 -8.18 -14.40 14.71
C PHE A 382 -8.94 -15.29 15.68
N LEU A 383 -9.66 -14.66 16.61
CA LEU A 383 -10.56 -15.32 17.55
C LEU A 383 -11.98 -14.83 17.29
N ASP A 384 -12.96 -15.74 17.33
CA ASP A 384 -14.38 -15.40 17.23
C ASP A 384 -15.15 -16.15 18.33
N ARG A 385 -15.69 -15.40 19.30
CA ARG A 385 -16.48 -15.95 20.41
C ARG A 385 -17.89 -16.34 19.96
N ASP A 386 -18.39 -15.73 18.88
CA ASP A 386 -19.69 -16.00 18.26
C ASP A 386 -19.58 -16.93 17.04
N LYS A 387 -18.52 -17.75 17.00
CA LYS A 387 -18.25 -18.65 15.88
C LYS A 387 -19.43 -19.60 15.62
N PRO A 388 -19.92 -19.71 14.37
CA PRO A 388 -21.02 -20.61 14.02
C PRO A 388 -20.76 -22.06 14.44
N ALA A 389 -21.82 -22.78 14.83
CA ALA A 389 -21.70 -24.15 15.35
C ALA A 389 -20.99 -25.11 14.39
N GLU A 390 -21.21 -24.96 13.07
CA GLU A 390 -20.58 -25.76 12.02
C GLU A 390 -19.07 -25.50 11.84
N HIS A 391 -18.55 -24.40 12.39
CA HIS A 391 -17.13 -24.05 12.34
C HIS A 391 -16.47 -24.10 13.72
N ARG A 392 -17.23 -24.42 14.77
CA ARG A 392 -16.76 -24.41 16.17
C ARG A 392 -15.55 -25.30 16.40
N ASP A 393 -15.52 -26.47 15.75
CA ASP A 393 -14.43 -27.43 15.83
C ASP A 393 -13.46 -27.33 14.64
N LYS A 394 -13.44 -26.22 13.91
CA LYS A 394 -12.60 -26.01 12.72
C LYS A 394 -11.74 -24.77 12.88
N VAL A 395 -10.66 -24.63 12.12
CA VAL A 395 -9.86 -23.40 12.00
C VAL A 395 -9.51 -23.20 10.53
N LEU A 396 -9.73 -22.00 10.00
CA LEU A 396 -9.33 -21.67 8.64
C LEU A 396 -7.83 -21.36 8.60
N MET A 397 -7.04 -22.20 7.94
CA MET A 397 -5.60 -22.02 7.78
C MET A 397 -5.32 -21.38 6.41
N ILE A 398 -4.76 -20.18 6.41
CA ILE A 398 -4.34 -19.45 5.19
C ILE A 398 -2.83 -19.27 5.20
N ASP A 399 -2.17 -19.66 4.12
CA ASP A 399 -0.75 -19.42 3.91
C ASP A 399 -0.54 -18.32 2.87
N ALA A 400 -0.42 -17.08 3.34
CA ALA A 400 -0.23 -15.91 2.50
C ALA A 400 1.25 -15.62 2.21
N ARG A 401 2.18 -16.53 2.54
CA ARG A 401 3.63 -16.29 2.36
C ARG A 401 4.04 -16.08 0.90
N ASN A 402 3.24 -16.56 -0.04
CA ASN A 402 3.48 -16.39 -1.48
C ASN A 402 2.63 -15.28 -2.13
N VAL A 403 1.80 -14.57 -1.35
CA VAL A 403 0.95 -13.48 -1.85
C VAL A 403 1.53 -12.16 -1.35
N PHE A 404 2.23 -11.41 -2.20
CA PHE A 404 2.83 -10.12 -1.84
C PHE A 404 3.20 -9.30 -3.07
N ARG A 405 3.40 -7.99 -2.90
CA ARG A 405 4.15 -7.17 -3.86
C ARG A 405 5.51 -6.76 -3.27
N LYS A 406 6.46 -6.49 -4.16
CA LYS A 406 7.78 -5.95 -3.79
C LYS A 406 7.72 -4.43 -3.78
N VAL A 407 7.73 -3.83 -2.60
CA VAL A 407 7.77 -2.36 -2.43
C VAL A 407 9.19 -1.84 -2.60
N THR A 408 10.14 -2.54 -1.98
CA THR A 408 11.58 -2.31 -2.18
C THR A 408 12.29 -3.65 -2.31
N ARG A 409 13.61 -3.64 -2.52
CA ARG A 409 14.42 -4.86 -2.47
C ARG A 409 14.27 -5.64 -1.16
N LYS A 410 13.90 -4.98 -0.06
CA LYS A 410 13.84 -5.58 1.29
C LYS A 410 12.47 -5.55 1.95
N ILE A 411 11.49 -4.81 1.41
CA ILE A 411 10.18 -4.57 2.05
C ILE A 411 9.08 -5.06 1.14
N TYR A 412 8.13 -5.76 1.74
CA TYR A 412 6.96 -6.32 1.10
C TYR A 412 5.69 -5.86 1.80
N ASP A 413 4.60 -5.83 1.05
CA ASP A 413 3.25 -5.62 1.57
C ASP A 413 2.24 -6.35 0.67
N PHE A 414 0.95 -6.20 0.99
CA PHE A 414 -0.13 -6.54 0.06
C PHE A 414 -0.46 -5.31 -0.78
N SER A 415 -0.63 -5.50 -2.09
CA SER A 415 -1.45 -4.57 -2.88
C SER A 415 -2.91 -4.62 -2.40
N PRO A 416 -3.72 -3.56 -2.62
CA PRO A 416 -5.15 -3.56 -2.27
C PRO A 416 -5.89 -4.78 -2.83
N GLU A 417 -5.56 -5.19 -4.04
CA GLU A 417 -6.17 -6.33 -4.71
C GLU A 417 -5.73 -7.67 -4.10
N GLN A 418 -4.45 -7.82 -3.74
CA GLN A 418 -3.97 -9.00 -3.02
C GLN A 418 -4.63 -9.12 -1.64
N GLU A 419 -4.81 -8.02 -0.92
CA GLU A 419 -5.52 -7.99 0.35
C GLU A 419 -6.98 -8.41 0.17
N LYS A 420 -7.71 -7.80 -0.79
CA LYS A 420 -9.09 -8.17 -1.14
C LYS A 420 -9.21 -9.64 -1.54
N ASN A 421 -8.26 -10.18 -2.29
CA ASN A 421 -8.21 -11.59 -2.67
C ASN A 421 -8.10 -12.51 -1.45
N LEU A 422 -7.22 -12.20 -0.49
CA LEU A 422 -7.10 -12.96 0.75
C LEU A 422 -8.37 -12.82 1.62
N LEU A 423 -8.95 -11.62 1.70
CA LEU A 423 -10.21 -11.38 2.41
C LEU A 423 -11.36 -12.17 1.80
N SER A 424 -11.37 -12.36 0.48
CA SER A 424 -12.39 -13.15 -0.21
C SER A 424 -12.44 -14.61 0.25
N ILE A 425 -11.30 -15.17 0.67
CA ILE A 425 -11.23 -16.51 1.28
C ILE A 425 -12.02 -16.52 2.59
N VAL A 426 -11.85 -15.49 3.41
CA VAL A 426 -12.57 -15.32 4.68
C VAL A 426 -14.06 -15.06 4.45
N TRP A 427 -14.42 -14.29 3.42
CA TRP A 427 -15.82 -14.07 3.04
C TRP A 427 -16.49 -15.39 2.63
N LEU A 428 -15.85 -16.19 1.79
CA LEU A 428 -16.36 -17.51 1.40
C LEU A 428 -16.51 -18.45 2.60
N TYR A 429 -15.53 -18.44 3.51
CA TYR A 429 -15.60 -19.16 4.79
C TYR A 429 -16.79 -18.71 5.65
N ARG A 430 -17.12 -17.42 5.64
CA ARG A 430 -18.28 -16.85 6.37
C ARG A 430 -19.60 -16.91 5.61
N GLY A 431 -19.64 -17.52 4.43
CA GLY A 431 -20.84 -17.59 3.58
C GLY A 431 -21.22 -16.26 2.91
N GLU A 432 -20.33 -15.28 2.90
CA GLU A 432 -20.52 -13.96 2.29
C GLU A 432 -20.22 -13.99 0.77
N THR A 433 -20.81 -14.95 0.04
CA THR A 433 -20.59 -15.14 -1.40
C THR A 433 -20.89 -13.89 -2.23
N ASP A 434 -21.85 -13.07 -1.82
CA ASP A 434 -22.19 -11.82 -2.51
C ASP A 434 -21.00 -10.84 -2.56
N LYS A 435 -20.18 -10.76 -1.49
CA LYS A 435 -18.97 -9.93 -1.47
C LYS A 435 -17.92 -10.46 -2.46
N TYR A 436 -17.75 -11.78 -2.51
CA TYR A 436 -16.86 -12.43 -3.49
C TYR A 436 -17.30 -12.12 -4.94
N LEU A 437 -18.59 -12.24 -5.23
CA LEU A 437 -19.13 -11.97 -6.57
C LEU A 437 -19.02 -10.48 -6.94
N ALA A 438 -19.26 -9.59 -5.97
CA ALA A 438 -19.07 -8.16 -6.16
C ALA A 438 -17.61 -7.82 -6.48
N LEU A 439 -16.65 -8.42 -5.78
CA LEU A 439 -15.22 -8.26 -6.04
C LEU A 439 -14.83 -8.78 -7.43
N LEU A 440 -15.32 -9.96 -7.81
CA LEU A 440 -15.07 -10.52 -9.14
C LEU A 440 -15.63 -9.63 -10.25
N ALA A 441 -16.83 -9.09 -10.05
CA ALA A 441 -17.44 -8.12 -10.97
C ALA A 441 -16.66 -6.80 -11.00
N GLU A 442 -16.15 -6.34 -9.86
CA GLU A 442 -15.27 -5.17 -9.77
C GLU A 442 -14.03 -5.35 -10.64
N TYR A 443 -13.33 -6.49 -10.53
CA TYR A 443 -12.14 -6.74 -11.36
C TYR A 443 -12.45 -6.82 -12.85
N CYS A 444 -13.52 -7.50 -13.25
CA CYS A 444 -13.92 -7.54 -14.67
C CYS A 444 -14.23 -6.14 -15.21
N ARG A 445 -14.94 -5.32 -14.44
CA ARG A 445 -15.23 -3.92 -14.79
C ARG A 445 -13.92 -3.12 -14.90
N ARG A 446 -13.01 -3.27 -13.94
CA ARG A 446 -11.72 -2.56 -13.91
C ARG A 446 -10.85 -2.94 -15.12
N THR A 447 -10.77 -4.21 -15.49
CA THR A 447 -10.10 -4.63 -16.73
C THR A 447 -10.59 -3.85 -17.95
N LEU A 448 -11.91 -3.68 -18.09
CA LEU A 448 -12.51 -2.94 -19.21
C LEU A 448 -12.24 -1.44 -19.13
N GLU A 449 -12.34 -0.84 -17.94
CA GLU A 449 -12.05 0.58 -17.73
C GLU A 449 -10.58 0.92 -18.04
N GLU A 450 -9.65 0.07 -17.61
CA GLU A 450 -8.22 0.27 -17.91
C GLU A 450 -7.93 0.06 -19.40
N ALA A 451 -8.68 -0.81 -20.09
CA ALA A 451 -8.56 -1.00 -21.54
C ALA A 451 -9.11 0.21 -22.32
N GLU A 452 -10.19 0.83 -21.84
CA GLU A 452 -10.71 2.09 -22.39
C GLU A 452 -9.76 3.26 -22.12
N ALA A 453 -9.16 3.32 -20.93
CA ALA A 453 -8.20 4.35 -20.56
C ALA A 453 -6.90 4.32 -21.39
N CYS A 454 -6.62 3.24 -22.13
CA CYS A 454 -5.56 3.25 -23.15
C CYS A 454 -5.84 4.26 -24.30
N PHE A 455 -7.09 4.69 -24.45
CA PHE A 455 -7.62 5.47 -25.57
C PHE A 455 -8.38 6.73 -25.15
N ALA A 456 -8.30 7.11 -23.87
CA ALA A 456 -8.98 8.25 -23.30
C ALA A 456 -8.03 8.98 -22.33
N PRO A 457 -8.19 10.29 -22.14
CA PRO A 457 -7.40 11.02 -21.16
C PRO A 457 -7.65 10.49 -19.73
N PRO A 458 -6.63 10.51 -18.85
CA PRO A 458 -6.81 10.13 -17.46
C PRO A 458 -7.90 10.96 -16.78
N THR A 459 -8.79 10.31 -16.03
CA THR A 459 -9.93 10.98 -15.38
C THR A 459 -9.55 11.96 -14.26
N ASP A 460 -8.30 11.93 -13.79
CA ASP A 460 -7.87 12.60 -12.55
C ASP A 460 -7.07 13.89 -12.79
N GLY A 461 -7.44 14.68 -13.80
CA GLY A 461 -6.85 16.01 -14.05
C GLY A 461 -5.36 15.99 -14.46
N GLY A 462 -4.86 14.81 -14.87
CA GLY A 462 -3.65 14.71 -15.69
C GLY A 462 -3.90 15.31 -17.08
N GLN A 463 -2.83 15.59 -17.83
CA GLN A 463 -2.90 16.14 -19.19
C GLN A 463 -3.91 15.37 -20.05
N ASP A 464 -4.50 16.03 -21.06
CA ASP A 464 -5.50 15.51 -22.04
C ASP A 464 -4.95 14.37 -22.94
N ALA A 465 -4.13 13.49 -22.37
CA ALA A 465 -3.25 12.57 -23.04
C ALA A 465 -3.89 11.20 -23.22
N GLU A 466 -4.14 10.79 -24.47
CA GLU A 466 -4.57 9.43 -24.80
C GLU A 466 -3.34 8.51 -24.91
N PRO A 467 -3.10 7.57 -23.98
CA PRO A 467 -1.80 6.89 -23.85
C PRO A 467 -1.27 6.21 -25.12
N LEU A 468 -2.07 5.34 -25.74
CA LEU A 468 -1.67 4.64 -26.97
C LEU A 468 -1.58 5.59 -28.18
N PRO A 469 -2.60 6.43 -28.46
CA PRO A 469 -2.53 7.40 -29.56
C PRO A 469 -1.35 8.38 -29.45
N GLU A 470 -1.03 8.86 -28.26
CA GLU A 470 0.13 9.75 -28.06
C GLU A 470 1.44 9.04 -28.32
N PHE A 471 1.60 7.80 -27.86
CA PHE A 471 2.80 7.03 -28.15
C PHE A 471 2.98 6.80 -29.66
N ILE A 472 1.90 6.41 -30.35
CA ILE A 472 1.90 6.26 -31.81
C ILE A 472 2.32 7.58 -32.49
N ALA A 473 1.71 8.71 -32.09
CA ALA A 473 2.05 10.02 -32.63
C ALA A 473 3.50 10.43 -32.33
N ALA A 474 4.02 10.13 -31.15
CA ALA A 474 5.40 10.41 -30.77
C ALA A 474 6.40 9.58 -31.59
N MET A 475 6.07 8.32 -31.90
CA MET A 475 6.86 7.49 -32.81
C MET A 475 6.86 8.03 -34.25
N ASP A 476 5.73 8.56 -34.71
CA ASP A 476 5.64 9.23 -36.01
C ASP A 476 6.49 10.49 -36.08
N GLN A 477 6.47 11.30 -35.01
CA GLN A 477 7.33 12.48 -34.89
C GLN A 477 8.81 12.12 -34.87
N LEU A 478 9.19 11.05 -34.14
CA LEU A 478 10.56 10.57 -34.09
C LEU A 478 11.06 10.12 -35.46
N SER A 479 10.26 9.35 -36.19
CA SER A 479 10.59 8.96 -37.56
C SER A 479 10.70 10.18 -38.49
N ALA A 480 9.74 11.12 -38.40
CA ALA A 480 9.76 12.34 -39.19
C ALA A 480 11.03 13.17 -38.93
N ALA A 481 11.53 13.22 -37.69
CA ALA A 481 12.77 13.91 -37.34
C ALA A 481 14.02 13.23 -37.94
N MET A 482 14.02 11.90 -38.09
CA MET A 482 15.14 11.15 -38.71
C MET A 482 15.09 11.18 -40.25
N LYS A 483 13.89 11.29 -40.84
CA LYS A 483 13.64 11.18 -42.28
C LYS A 483 14.53 12.03 -43.19
N PRO A 484 14.88 13.31 -42.86
CA PRO A 484 15.77 14.10 -43.70
C PRO A 484 17.14 13.46 -43.92
N PHE A 485 17.69 12.81 -42.89
CA PHE A 485 18.96 12.09 -42.97
C PHE A 485 18.81 10.70 -43.61
N LEU A 486 17.77 9.96 -43.23
CA LEU A 486 17.53 8.60 -43.75
C LEU A 486 17.30 8.59 -45.28
N ASN A 487 16.74 9.66 -45.84
CA ASN A 487 16.58 9.84 -47.29
C ASN A 487 17.87 10.24 -48.03
N THR A 488 19.03 10.23 -47.37
CA THR A 488 20.31 10.41 -48.07
C THR A 488 20.74 9.09 -48.71
N PRO A 489 21.30 9.09 -49.94
CA PRO A 489 21.68 7.84 -50.61
C PRO A 489 22.66 6.97 -49.79
N ALA A 490 23.52 7.60 -49.00
CA ALA A 490 24.46 6.91 -48.13
C ALA A 490 23.76 6.19 -46.96
N ALA A 491 22.81 6.85 -46.30
CA ALA A 491 22.04 6.26 -45.20
C ALA A 491 21.05 5.19 -45.71
N GLU A 492 20.38 5.47 -46.84
CA GLU A 492 19.41 4.57 -47.45
C GLU A 492 20.05 3.24 -47.89
N ALA A 493 21.28 3.29 -48.44
CA ALA A 493 22.03 2.09 -48.79
C ALA A 493 22.57 1.33 -47.57
N ALA A 494 23.06 2.04 -46.55
CA ALA A 494 23.71 1.42 -45.39
C ALA A 494 22.72 0.87 -44.35
N LEU A 495 21.53 1.45 -44.24
CA LEU A 495 20.57 1.19 -43.16
C LEU A 495 19.22 0.65 -43.66
N ALA A 496 19.13 0.21 -44.92
CA ALA A 496 17.88 -0.24 -45.55
C ALA A 496 17.11 -1.27 -44.70
N ALA A 497 17.82 -2.23 -44.10
CA ALA A 497 17.23 -3.26 -43.26
C ALA A 497 16.63 -2.68 -41.98
N GLN A 498 17.39 -1.85 -41.26
CA GLN A 498 16.96 -1.21 -40.01
C GLN A 498 15.79 -0.24 -40.25
N ILE A 499 15.80 0.49 -41.37
CA ILE A 499 14.70 1.37 -41.78
C ILE A 499 13.44 0.54 -42.04
N SER A 500 13.55 -0.53 -42.83
CA SER A 500 12.42 -1.41 -43.15
C SER A 500 11.84 -2.10 -41.92
N GLU A 501 12.70 -2.51 -40.97
CA GLU A 501 12.29 -3.17 -39.72
C GLU A 501 11.50 -2.20 -38.82
N LEU A 502 11.99 -0.96 -38.64
CA LEU A 502 11.28 0.07 -37.89
C LEU A 502 9.96 0.46 -38.57
N ASP A 503 9.95 0.62 -39.88
CA ASP A 503 8.74 1.00 -40.60
C ASP A 503 7.67 -0.11 -40.55
N ALA A 504 8.06 -1.38 -40.57
CA ALA A 504 7.13 -2.50 -40.35
C ALA A 504 6.50 -2.43 -38.95
N ALA A 505 7.32 -2.29 -37.89
CA ALA A 505 6.82 -2.19 -36.52
C ALA A 505 5.90 -0.97 -36.31
N ARG A 506 6.23 0.18 -36.93
CA ARG A 506 5.40 1.39 -36.90
C ARG A 506 4.09 1.27 -37.67
N GLN A 507 4.04 0.45 -38.71
CA GLN A 507 2.79 0.18 -39.45
C GLN A 507 1.88 -0.80 -38.71
N GLU A 508 2.48 -1.78 -38.01
CA GLU A 508 1.74 -2.79 -37.26
C GLU A 508 1.07 -2.21 -36.00
N LEU A 509 1.79 -1.36 -35.26
CA LEU A 509 1.34 -0.83 -33.97
C LEU A 509 -0.04 -0.12 -34.02
N PRO A 510 -0.33 0.81 -34.96
CA PRO A 510 -1.67 1.41 -35.07
C PRO A 510 -2.76 0.40 -35.43
N SER A 511 -2.44 -0.62 -36.22
CA SER A 511 -3.39 -1.67 -36.58
C SER A 511 -3.78 -2.49 -35.36
N ALA A 512 -2.78 -2.98 -34.60
CA ALA A 512 -2.99 -3.72 -33.37
C ALA A 512 -3.74 -2.88 -32.32
N ALA A 513 -3.38 -1.60 -32.17
CA ALA A 513 -4.09 -0.69 -31.26
C ALA A 513 -5.57 -0.50 -31.67
N ASN A 514 -5.86 -0.40 -32.96
CA ASN A 514 -7.23 -0.28 -33.44
C ASN A 514 -8.04 -1.57 -33.21
N ASP A 515 -7.44 -2.74 -33.39
CA ASP A 515 -8.11 -4.02 -33.14
C ASP A 515 -8.36 -4.25 -31.65
N PHE A 516 -7.40 -3.87 -30.80
CA PHE A 516 -7.60 -3.83 -29.35
C PHE A 516 -8.72 -2.86 -28.96
N ARG A 517 -8.78 -1.65 -29.54
CA ARG A 517 -9.87 -0.68 -29.31
C ARG A 517 -11.24 -1.27 -29.66
N LYS A 518 -11.36 -1.97 -30.80
CA LYS A 518 -12.61 -2.64 -31.21
C LYS A 518 -12.98 -3.77 -30.24
N ALA A 519 -12.01 -4.60 -29.83
CA ALA A 519 -12.24 -5.67 -28.87
C ALA A 519 -12.75 -5.10 -27.54
N THR A 520 -12.10 -4.06 -27.01
CA THR A 520 -12.55 -3.31 -25.82
C THR A 520 -13.99 -2.82 -25.97
N ALA A 521 -14.32 -2.16 -27.08
CA ALA A 521 -15.69 -1.67 -27.33
C ALA A 521 -16.72 -2.80 -27.37
N ASN A 522 -16.38 -3.94 -27.98
CA ASN A 522 -17.25 -5.11 -28.05
C ASN A 522 -17.50 -5.71 -26.65
N HIS A 523 -16.46 -5.91 -25.85
CA HIS A 523 -16.61 -6.40 -24.48
C HIS A 523 -17.36 -5.41 -23.60
N ARG A 524 -17.12 -4.11 -23.74
CA ARG A 524 -17.87 -3.06 -23.02
C ARG A 524 -19.35 -3.08 -23.38
N ALA A 525 -19.67 -3.21 -24.66
CA ALA A 525 -21.06 -3.32 -25.12
C ALA A 525 -21.77 -4.57 -24.56
N ALA A 526 -21.02 -5.63 -24.27
CA ALA A 526 -21.53 -6.83 -23.60
C ALA A 526 -21.68 -6.65 -22.07
N TRP A 527 -20.97 -5.70 -21.45
CA TRP A 527 -20.94 -5.44 -20.00
C TRP A 527 -22.07 -4.49 -19.49
N LYS A 528 -23.16 -4.29 -20.24
CA LYS A 528 -24.21 -3.29 -19.91
C LYS A 528 -24.79 -3.37 -18.49
N LYS A 529 -24.78 -4.55 -17.88
CA LYS A 529 -25.05 -4.76 -16.45
C LYS A 529 -24.09 -5.82 -15.91
N PRO A 530 -23.59 -5.68 -14.67
CA PRO A 530 -22.80 -6.74 -14.05
C PRO A 530 -23.64 -8.02 -14.00
N PRO A 531 -23.09 -9.17 -14.44
CA PRO A 531 -23.81 -10.44 -14.34
C PRO A 531 -24.16 -10.78 -12.89
N ALA A 532 -25.29 -11.45 -12.69
CA ALA A 532 -25.81 -11.72 -11.35
C ALA A 532 -25.30 -13.03 -10.74
N THR A 533 -24.65 -13.89 -11.54
CA THR A 533 -24.25 -15.24 -11.12
C THR A 533 -22.76 -15.51 -11.30
N ASN A 534 -22.21 -16.40 -10.46
CA ASN A 534 -20.83 -16.87 -10.58
C ASN A 534 -20.51 -17.44 -11.98
N ALA A 535 -21.41 -18.26 -12.52
CA ALA A 535 -21.20 -18.90 -13.82
C ALA A 535 -21.10 -17.89 -14.97
N GLU A 536 -21.89 -16.81 -14.92
CA GLU A 536 -21.80 -15.74 -15.92
C GLU A 536 -20.54 -14.90 -15.75
N LEU A 537 -20.17 -14.55 -14.52
CA LEU A 537 -18.94 -13.82 -14.22
C LEU A 537 -17.70 -14.60 -14.65
N LYS A 538 -17.63 -15.90 -14.36
CA LYS A 538 -16.54 -16.77 -14.82
C LYS A 538 -16.40 -16.75 -16.34
N LYS A 539 -17.51 -16.86 -17.08
CA LYS A 539 -17.50 -16.71 -18.54
C LYS A 539 -17.04 -15.33 -19.00
N VAL A 540 -17.27 -14.27 -18.22
CA VAL A 540 -16.70 -12.95 -18.53
C VAL A 540 -15.19 -13.00 -18.36
N VAL A 541 -14.67 -13.53 -17.25
CA VAL A 541 -13.21 -13.64 -17.02
C VAL A 541 -12.53 -14.41 -18.16
N GLU A 542 -13.11 -15.53 -18.58
CA GLU A 542 -12.62 -16.33 -19.70
C GLU A 542 -12.60 -15.51 -21.00
N ARG A 543 -13.66 -14.77 -21.31
CA ARG A 543 -13.71 -13.89 -22.50
C ARG A 543 -12.72 -12.73 -22.42
N LEU A 544 -12.47 -12.18 -21.23
CA LEU A 544 -11.53 -11.08 -21.04
C LEU A 544 -10.06 -11.54 -21.15
N ALA A 545 -9.79 -12.84 -21.20
CA ALA A 545 -8.43 -13.37 -21.42
C ALA A 545 -7.87 -12.90 -22.77
N GLU A 546 -8.67 -12.96 -23.84
CA GLU A 546 -8.27 -12.48 -25.17
C GLU A 546 -7.87 -11.00 -25.16
N LEU A 547 -8.59 -10.18 -24.37
CA LEU A 547 -8.28 -8.77 -24.19
C LEU A 547 -7.00 -8.56 -23.38
N ALA A 548 -6.80 -9.35 -22.33
CA ALA A 548 -5.58 -9.29 -21.51
C ALA A 548 -4.33 -9.73 -22.30
N ASP A 549 -4.45 -10.75 -23.15
CA ASP A 549 -3.39 -11.21 -24.05
C ASP A 549 -3.08 -10.16 -25.13
N SER A 550 -4.11 -9.62 -25.79
CA SER A 550 -3.93 -8.52 -26.75
C SER A 550 -3.24 -7.30 -26.12
N SER A 551 -3.55 -7.01 -24.86
CA SER A 551 -2.90 -5.94 -24.12
C SER A 551 -1.43 -6.23 -23.79
N ARG A 552 -1.06 -7.50 -23.54
CA ARG A 552 0.35 -7.91 -23.38
C ARG A 552 1.09 -7.76 -24.70
N ASP A 553 0.51 -8.23 -25.78
CA ASP A 553 1.15 -8.20 -27.10
C ASP A 553 1.40 -6.76 -27.56
N LEU A 554 0.48 -5.84 -27.26
CA LEU A 554 0.68 -4.40 -27.46
C LEU A 554 1.82 -3.79 -26.63
N VAL A 555 2.06 -4.29 -25.40
CA VAL A 555 3.23 -3.86 -24.62
C VAL A 555 4.50 -4.24 -25.36
N HIS A 556 4.60 -5.48 -25.83
CA HIS A 556 5.79 -5.95 -26.56
C HIS A 556 5.97 -5.20 -27.87
N GLN A 557 4.90 -4.97 -28.63
CA GLN A 557 4.96 -4.18 -29.87
C GLN A 557 5.41 -2.73 -29.60
N ALA A 558 4.92 -2.11 -28.53
CA ALA A 558 5.33 -0.76 -28.16
C ALA A 558 6.81 -0.69 -27.76
N ASP A 559 7.27 -1.63 -26.95
CA ASP A 559 8.68 -1.73 -26.53
C ASP A 559 9.60 -2.05 -27.72
N LEU A 560 9.23 -2.99 -28.58
CA LEU A 560 9.96 -3.32 -29.81
C LEU A 560 10.09 -2.10 -30.73
N CYS A 561 8.99 -1.40 -31.01
CA CYS A 561 8.96 -0.24 -31.89
C CYS A 561 9.91 0.87 -31.38
N TYR A 562 9.92 1.13 -30.07
CA TYR A 562 10.84 2.10 -29.46
C TYR A 562 12.30 1.62 -29.47
N LYS A 563 12.56 0.34 -29.15
CA LYS A 563 13.91 -0.27 -29.20
C LYS A 563 14.51 -0.19 -30.60
N LEU A 564 13.73 -0.49 -31.64
CA LEU A 564 14.14 -0.40 -33.05
C LEU A 564 14.50 1.03 -33.45
N ALA A 565 13.72 2.03 -33.02
CA ALA A 565 14.05 3.42 -33.28
C ALA A 565 15.36 3.85 -32.59
N GLY A 566 15.56 3.42 -31.33
CA GLY A 566 16.82 3.64 -30.61
C GLY A 566 18.03 3.01 -31.31
N ARG A 567 17.88 1.78 -31.80
CA ARG A 567 18.90 1.08 -32.59
C ARG A 567 19.22 1.83 -33.89
N LEU A 568 18.19 2.25 -34.64
CA LEU A 568 18.38 3.00 -35.88
C LEU A 568 19.11 4.33 -35.63
N ILE A 569 18.77 5.05 -34.56
CA ILE A 569 19.48 6.27 -34.15
C ILE A 569 20.95 5.96 -33.89
N ALA A 570 21.24 4.92 -33.12
CA ALA A 570 22.61 4.51 -32.81
C ALA A 570 23.41 4.16 -34.09
N SER A 571 22.82 3.40 -35.01
CA SER A 571 23.43 3.08 -36.31
C SER A 571 23.64 4.32 -37.19
N CYS A 572 22.68 5.24 -37.24
CA CYS A 572 22.85 6.52 -37.94
C CYS A 572 24.08 7.27 -37.40
N GLU A 573 24.20 7.39 -36.08
CA GLU A 573 25.28 8.14 -35.44
C GLU A 573 26.65 7.47 -35.56
N LYS A 574 26.71 6.15 -35.38
CA LYS A 574 27.97 5.39 -35.34
C LYS A 574 28.46 4.95 -36.73
N GLU A 575 27.57 4.37 -37.53
CA GLU A 575 27.93 3.73 -38.80
C GLU A 575 27.92 4.74 -39.96
N CYS A 576 26.95 5.67 -39.95
CA CYS A 576 26.78 6.64 -41.04
C CYS A 576 27.29 8.05 -40.70
N LYS A 577 27.94 8.22 -39.53
CA LYS A 577 28.44 9.51 -39.02
C LYS A 577 27.40 10.63 -39.08
N ALA A 578 26.14 10.32 -38.77
CA ALA A 578 25.03 11.26 -38.95
C ALA A 578 25.27 12.60 -38.24
N LYS A 579 26.00 12.61 -37.11
CA LYS A 579 26.35 13.82 -36.35
C LYS A 579 27.13 14.86 -37.16
N GLU A 580 27.82 14.46 -38.22
CA GLU A 580 28.59 15.34 -39.11
C GLU A 580 27.73 15.85 -40.29
N ASN A 581 26.50 15.36 -40.44
CA ASN A 581 25.62 15.67 -41.56
C ASN A 581 24.57 16.73 -41.18
N GLU A 582 24.45 17.79 -41.98
CA GLU A 582 23.51 18.90 -41.75
C GLU A 582 22.04 18.46 -41.72
N LYS A 583 21.70 17.33 -42.34
CA LYS A 583 20.33 16.76 -42.33
C LYS A 583 20.00 16.00 -41.04
N TRP A 584 20.96 15.79 -40.15
CA TRP A 584 20.77 15.18 -38.84
C TRP A 584 20.61 16.26 -37.76
N VAL A 585 19.37 16.72 -37.56
CA VAL A 585 19.08 17.76 -36.55
C VAL A 585 19.02 17.15 -35.15
N ARG A 586 20.18 17.01 -34.50
CA ARG A 586 20.35 16.35 -33.20
C ARG A 586 19.36 16.84 -32.13
N ARG A 587 19.09 18.15 -32.09
CA ARG A 587 18.16 18.74 -31.11
C ARG A 587 16.76 18.14 -31.25
N ASP A 588 16.27 18.07 -32.48
CA ASP A 588 14.90 17.66 -32.77
C ASP A 588 14.73 16.15 -32.58
N ILE A 589 15.73 15.35 -32.97
CA ILE A 589 15.76 13.90 -32.75
C ILE A 589 15.81 13.58 -31.25
N ASN A 590 16.66 14.26 -30.48
CA ASN A 590 16.73 14.05 -29.03
C ASN A 590 15.41 14.43 -28.35
N HIS A 591 14.77 15.53 -28.77
CA HIS A 591 13.49 15.96 -28.23
C HIS A 591 12.39 14.93 -28.55
N ALA A 592 12.28 14.50 -29.81
CA ALA A 592 11.29 13.51 -30.23
C ALA A 592 11.53 12.14 -29.58
N SER A 593 12.79 11.72 -29.42
CA SER A 593 13.15 10.47 -28.74
C SER A 593 12.76 10.51 -27.26
N LYS A 594 12.99 11.64 -26.58
CA LYS A 594 12.54 11.83 -25.20
C LYS A 594 11.01 11.79 -25.09
N ALA A 595 10.29 12.48 -25.97
CA ALA A 595 8.83 12.46 -26.00
C ALA A 595 8.27 11.05 -26.25
N ALA A 596 8.84 10.30 -27.21
CA ALA A 596 8.48 8.92 -27.48
C ALA A 596 8.73 8.00 -26.29
N LYS A 597 9.83 8.20 -25.56
CA LYS A 597 10.14 7.45 -24.34
C LYS A 597 9.08 7.68 -23.25
N GLU A 598 8.74 8.95 -22.97
CA GLU A 598 7.77 9.32 -21.94
C GLU A 598 6.36 8.81 -22.31
N ALA A 599 5.95 8.98 -23.58
CA ALA A 599 4.67 8.47 -24.06
C ALA A 599 4.59 6.93 -24.01
N ARG A 600 5.68 6.23 -24.38
CA ARG A 600 5.79 4.77 -24.26
C ARG A 600 5.62 4.32 -22.82
N GLU A 601 6.30 4.96 -21.88
CA GLU A 601 6.23 4.60 -20.45
C GLU A 601 4.78 4.72 -19.93
N THR A 602 4.07 5.79 -20.29
CA THR A 602 2.65 5.96 -19.99
C THR A 602 1.77 4.88 -20.64
N ALA A 603 1.94 4.63 -21.94
CA ALA A 603 1.16 3.65 -22.69
C ALA A 603 1.35 2.22 -22.15
N VAL A 604 2.61 1.81 -21.93
CA VAL A 604 2.96 0.49 -21.39
C VAL A 604 2.45 0.33 -19.96
N ALA A 605 2.57 1.37 -19.12
CA ALA A 605 2.03 1.33 -17.76
C ALA A 605 0.50 1.12 -17.78
N GLN A 606 -0.22 1.82 -18.67
CA GLN A 606 -1.67 1.70 -18.81
C GLN A 606 -2.09 0.32 -19.33
N LEU A 607 -1.41 -0.22 -20.37
CA LEU A 607 -1.66 -1.57 -20.87
C LEU A 607 -1.44 -2.64 -19.79
N LYS A 608 -0.38 -2.52 -18.98
CA LYS A 608 -0.12 -3.45 -17.88
C LYS A 608 -1.26 -3.51 -16.86
N GLN A 609 -2.03 -2.43 -16.68
CA GLN A 609 -3.20 -2.41 -15.78
C GLN A 609 -4.33 -3.32 -16.26
N VAL A 610 -4.55 -3.42 -17.57
CA VAL A 610 -5.59 -4.28 -18.16
C VAL A 610 -5.37 -5.73 -17.74
N ARG A 611 -4.16 -6.22 -18.00
CA ARG A 611 -3.73 -7.58 -17.63
C ARG A 611 -3.70 -7.76 -16.12
N TYR A 612 -3.24 -6.76 -15.37
CA TYR A 612 -3.20 -6.82 -13.90
C TYR A 612 -4.56 -7.13 -13.29
N PHE A 613 -5.62 -6.36 -13.63
CA PHE A 613 -6.95 -6.59 -13.05
C PHE A 613 -7.58 -7.89 -13.54
N TRP A 614 -7.32 -8.27 -14.79
CA TRP A 614 -7.77 -9.57 -15.30
C TRP A 614 -7.13 -10.72 -14.51
N LYS A 615 -5.82 -10.63 -14.21
CA LYS A 615 -5.11 -11.62 -13.38
C LYS A 615 -5.73 -11.75 -11.99
N GLN A 616 -6.24 -10.67 -11.39
CA GLN A 616 -6.93 -10.76 -10.10
C GLN A 616 -8.26 -11.53 -10.22
N ALA A 617 -9.05 -11.26 -11.25
CA ALA A 617 -10.29 -12.00 -11.52
C ALA A 617 -10.02 -13.49 -11.83
N HIS A 618 -8.99 -13.76 -12.63
CA HIS A 618 -8.53 -15.11 -12.94
C HIS A 618 -8.08 -15.85 -11.67
N TRP A 619 -7.26 -15.20 -10.83
CA TRP A 619 -6.77 -15.77 -9.57
C TRP A 619 -7.92 -16.26 -8.68
N LEU A 620 -8.99 -15.46 -8.57
CA LEU A 620 -10.20 -15.81 -7.81
C LEU A 620 -10.94 -17.01 -8.41
N THR A 621 -11.17 -17.01 -9.72
CA THR A 621 -11.99 -18.03 -10.40
C THR A 621 -11.25 -19.35 -10.62
N GLU A 622 -9.94 -19.33 -10.72
CA GLU A 622 -9.09 -20.51 -10.76
C GLU A 622 -9.11 -21.26 -9.42
N ARG A 623 -8.97 -20.51 -8.31
CA ARG A 623 -8.88 -21.07 -6.96
C ARG A 623 -10.24 -21.41 -6.35
N PHE A 624 -11.27 -20.62 -6.67
CA PHE A 624 -12.64 -20.79 -6.16
C PHE A 624 -13.67 -20.80 -7.30
N PRO A 625 -13.61 -21.77 -8.23
CA PRO A 625 -14.43 -21.77 -9.45
C PRO A 625 -15.93 -21.82 -9.20
N ASP A 626 -16.37 -22.32 -8.04
CA ASP A 626 -17.77 -22.46 -7.65
C ASP A 626 -18.25 -21.33 -6.72
N ALA A 627 -17.43 -20.29 -6.48
CA ALA A 627 -17.67 -19.23 -5.49
C ALA A 627 -17.99 -19.81 -4.09
N LYS A 628 -17.26 -20.86 -3.72
CA LYS A 628 -17.34 -21.57 -2.44
C LYS A 628 -15.94 -21.83 -1.93
N LEU A 629 -15.79 -21.82 -0.61
CA LEU A 629 -14.55 -22.25 0.03
C LEU A 629 -14.24 -23.69 -0.37
N ARG A 630 -13.00 -23.92 -0.78
CA ARG A 630 -12.40 -25.24 -1.00
C ARG A 630 -10.95 -25.19 -0.60
N ASP A 631 -10.36 -26.34 -0.35
CA ASP A 631 -8.92 -26.43 -0.12
C ASP A 631 -8.18 -26.08 -1.42
N VAL A 632 -7.13 -25.27 -1.27
CA VAL A 632 -6.21 -24.86 -2.34
C VAL A 632 -4.81 -25.11 -1.83
N ALA A 633 -4.10 -26.04 -2.48
CA ALA A 633 -2.75 -26.45 -2.09
C ALA A 633 -1.80 -25.24 -2.01
N GLY A 634 -1.09 -25.14 -0.88
CA GLY A 634 -0.16 -24.04 -0.60
C GLY A 634 -0.82 -22.69 -0.27
N LEU A 635 -2.16 -22.61 -0.18
CA LEU A 635 -2.87 -21.36 0.09
C LEU A 635 -3.88 -21.45 1.22
N VAL A 636 -4.84 -22.39 1.17
CA VAL A 636 -5.90 -22.45 2.18
C VAL A 636 -6.38 -23.88 2.43
N LYS A 637 -6.67 -24.20 3.70
CA LYS A 637 -7.34 -25.41 4.14
C LYS A 637 -8.22 -25.13 5.35
N LEU A 638 -9.42 -25.71 5.40
CA LEU A 638 -10.25 -25.73 6.61
C LEU A 638 -9.91 -26.97 7.44
N VAL A 639 -9.36 -26.78 8.63
CA VAL A 639 -8.76 -27.86 9.43
C VAL A 639 -9.59 -28.14 10.68
N ASP A 640 -9.91 -29.40 10.92
CA ASP A 640 -10.66 -29.81 12.10
C ASP A 640 -9.76 -29.89 13.35
N ARG A 641 -10.34 -29.68 14.55
CA ARG A 641 -9.64 -29.74 15.83
C ARG A 641 -8.93 -31.08 16.05
N ALA A 642 -9.49 -32.18 15.55
CA ALA A 642 -8.85 -33.50 15.62
C ALA A 642 -7.54 -33.56 14.82
N GLU A 643 -7.50 -32.94 13.64
CA GLU A 643 -6.28 -32.82 12.83
C GLU A 643 -5.25 -31.90 13.51
N ILE A 644 -5.71 -30.80 14.13
CA ILE A 644 -4.84 -29.93 14.94
C ILE A 644 -4.23 -30.70 16.13
N ALA A 645 -5.04 -31.48 16.84
CA ALA A 645 -4.57 -32.30 17.97
C ALA A 645 -3.54 -33.35 17.51
N ALA A 646 -3.74 -33.97 16.35
CA ALA A 646 -2.79 -34.92 15.76
C ALA A 646 -1.46 -34.26 15.33
N ASN A 647 -1.44 -32.92 15.18
CA ASN A 647 -0.27 -32.12 14.82
C ASN A 647 0.29 -31.33 16.02
N ASP A 648 0.24 -31.91 17.22
CA ASP A 648 0.75 -31.34 18.48
C ASP A 648 0.14 -29.97 18.81
N TRP A 649 -1.15 -29.82 18.48
CA TRP A 649 -1.91 -28.59 18.63
C TRP A 649 -1.34 -27.39 17.88
N SER A 650 -0.48 -27.61 16.88
CA SER A 650 0.13 -26.53 16.12
C SER A 650 -0.91 -25.76 15.31
N LEU A 651 -0.77 -24.44 15.24
CA LEU A 651 -1.65 -23.57 14.44
C LEU A 651 -0.93 -22.99 13.22
N THR A 652 0.21 -23.56 12.82
CA THR A 652 1.03 -23.05 11.70
C THR A 652 0.37 -23.43 10.36
N PRO A 653 -0.17 -22.48 9.57
CA PRO A 653 -0.93 -22.81 8.34
C PRO A 653 -0.17 -23.67 7.34
N GLY A 654 1.13 -23.42 7.17
CA GLY A 654 1.99 -24.15 6.24
C GLY A 654 2.11 -25.67 6.52
N ARG A 655 1.75 -26.15 7.73
CA ARG A 655 1.68 -27.59 8.02
C ARG A 655 0.47 -28.27 7.40
N TYR A 656 -0.58 -27.51 7.10
CA TYR A 656 -1.88 -28.03 6.71
C TYR A 656 -2.19 -27.86 5.23
N VAL A 657 -1.78 -26.72 4.65
CA VAL A 657 -2.15 -26.37 3.27
C VAL A 657 -1.32 -27.11 2.21
N GLY A 658 -0.23 -27.77 2.60
CA GLY A 658 0.69 -28.43 1.67
C GLY A 658 1.58 -27.44 0.91
N VAL A 659 2.14 -27.88 -0.21
CA VAL A 659 3.03 -27.06 -1.07
C VAL A 659 2.24 -26.67 -2.32
N ALA A 660 2.32 -25.40 -2.71
CA ALA A 660 1.75 -24.96 -3.98
C ALA A 660 2.49 -25.65 -5.13
N PRO A 661 1.81 -25.99 -6.24
CA PRO A 661 2.51 -26.39 -7.46
C PRO A 661 3.53 -25.32 -7.86
N GLU A 662 4.64 -25.71 -8.50
CA GLU A 662 5.53 -24.72 -9.13
C GLU A 662 4.76 -24.00 -10.24
N GLU A 663 4.33 -22.77 -9.97
CA GLU A 663 3.78 -21.87 -10.98
C GLU A 663 4.96 -21.23 -11.72
N ALA A 664 5.04 -21.45 -13.04
CA ALA A 664 5.93 -20.66 -13.88
C ALA A 664 5.56 -19.18 -13.74
N ASP A 665 6.57 -18.31 -13.59
CA ASP A 665 6.31 -16.87 -13.50
C ASP A 665 5.65 -16.40 -14.80
N ALA A 666 4.33 -16.19 -14.76
CA ALA A 666 3.56 -15.80 -15.93
C ALA A 666 3.89 -14.37 -16.39
N ASP A 667 4.66 -13.60 -15.61
CA ASP A 667 5.25 -12.31 -16.00
C ASP A 667 6.69 -12.45 -16.53
N PHE A 668 7.30 -13.62 -16.40
CA PHE A 668 8.58 -13.92 -17.05
C PHE A 668 8.31 -14.36 -18.50
N ASP A 669 8.39 -13.40 -19.40
CA ASP A 669 8.30 -13.66 -20.82
C ASP A 669 9.65 -14.20 -21.33
N PHE A 670 9.73 -15.53 -21.42
CA PHE A 670 10.90 -16.22 -21.94
C PHE A 670 11.18 -15.86 -23.39
N GLU A 671 10.13 -15.63 -24.19
CA GLU A 671 10.25 -15.32 -25.62
C GLU A 671 10.79 -13.91 -25.83
N GLU A 672 10.27 -12.92 -25.09
CA GLU A 672 10.81 -11.55 -25.06
C GLU A 672 12.26 -11.54 -24.57
N THR A 673 12.57 -12.28 -23.51
CA THR A 673 13.95 -12.36 -22.98
C THR A 673 14.91 -12.94 -24.04
N ILE A 674 14.47 -13.96 -24.78
CA ILE A 674 15.26 -14.54 -25.86
C ILE A 674 15.37 -13.60 -27.06
N GLN A 675 14.30 -12.88 -27.41
CA GLN A 675 14.33 -11.86 -28.46
C GLN A 675 15.27 -10.71 -28.10
N ASP A 676 15.25 -10.24 -26.85
CA ASP A 676 16.15 -9.20 -26.34
C ASP A 676 17.60 -9.67 -26.36
N ILE A 677 17.88 -10.89 -25.90
CA ILE A 677 19.20 -11.51 -26.02
C ILE A 677 19.61 -11.64 -27.49
N HIS A 678 18.70 -12.00 -28.38
CA HIS A 678 18.99 -12.11 -29.81
C HIS A 678 19.29 -10.75 -30.46
N LEU A 679 18.53 -9.71 -30.11
CA LEU A 679 18.76 -8.33 -30.54
C LEU A 679 20.11 -7.79 -30.04
N GLU A 680 20.44 -8.05 -28.76
CA GLU A 680 21.71 -7.68 -28.16
C GLU A 680 22.88 -8.43 -28.84
N LEU A 681 22.74 -9.75 -29.04
CA LEU A 681 23.72 -10.59 -29.71
C LEU A 681 23.98 -10.11 -31.15
N ALA A 682 22.93 -9.80 -31.92
CA ALA A 682 23.07 -9.27 -33.28
C ALA A 682 23.82 -7.91 -33.29
N GLY A 683 23.63 -7.08 -32.27
CA GLY A 683 24.39 -5.83 -32.10
C GLY A 683 25.86 -6.09 -31.78
N LEU A 684 26.14 -7.00 -30.86
CA LEU A 684 27.51 -7.40 -30.48
C LEU A 684 28.26 -8.04 -31.65
N ASP A 685 27.60 -8.88 -32.45
CA ASP A 685 28.19 -9.49 -33.64
C ASP A 685 28.57 -8.44 -34.70
N ALA A 686 27.71 -7.45 -34.93
CA ALA A 686 28.01 -6.35 -35.84
C ALA A 686 29.23 -5.53 -35.36
N GLU A 687 29.32 -5.25 -34.06
CA GLU A 687 30.47 -4.56 -33.46
C GLU A 687 31.75 -5.40 -33.54
N ALA A 688 31.65 -6.71 -33.32
CA ALA A 688 32.77 -7.64 -33.45
C ALA A 688 33.33 -7.68 -34.87
N VAL A 689 32.47 -7.70 -35.90
CA VAL A 689 32.89 -7.63 -37.31
C VAL A 689 33.63 -6.32 -37.60
N GLN A 690 33.14 -5.18 -37.09
CA GLN A 690 33.83 -3.91 -37.25
C GLN A 690 35.19 -3.91 -36.55
N LEU A 691 35.28 -4.39 -35.30
CA LEU A 691 36.54 -4.47 -34.58
C LEU A 691 37.56 -5.34 -35.31
N ALA A 692 37.13 -6.48 -35.85
CA ALA A 692 37.97 -7.38 -36.64
C ALA A 692 38.54 -6.67 -37.88
N ALA A 693 37.72 -5.88 -38.58
CA ALA A 693 38.15 -5.08 -39.72
C ALA A 693 39.14 -3.97 -39.32
N VAL A 694 38.93 -3.31 -38.17
CA VAL A 694 39.88 -2.32 -37.63
C VAL A 694 41.22 -2.98 -37.31
N ILE A 695 41.21 -4.13 -36.65
CA ILE A 695 42.42 -4.89 -36.30
C ILE A 695 43.21 -5.28 -37.56
N GLN A 696 42.54 -5.82 -38.58
CA GLN A 696 43.19 -6.15 -39.85
C GLN A 696 43.84 -4.93 -40.53
N ARG A 697 43.12 -3.80 -40.56
CA ARG A 697 43.68 -2.55 -41.12
C ARG A 697 44.88 -2.06 -40.32
N ASN A 698 44.83 -2.13 -38.99
CA ASN A 698 45.96 -1.74 -38.14
C ASN A 698 47.18 -2.65 -38.37
N PHE A 699 46.98 -3.95 -38.59
CA PHE A 699 48.07 -4.87 -38.95
C PHE A 699 48.72 -4.49 -40.30
N LEU A 700 47.90 -4.17 -41.31
CA LEU A 700 48.39 -3.69 -42.61
C LEU A 700 49.18 -2.38 -42.50
N GLU A 701 48.73 -1.43 -41.66
CA GLU A 701 49.43 -0.17 -41.39
C GLU A 701 50.75 -0.36 -40.62
N LEU A 702 50.85 -1.43 -39.81
CA LEU A 702 52.07 -1.85 -39.12
C LEU A 702 53.00 -2.70 -40.00
N GLY A 703 52.61 -3.01 -41.23
CA GLY A 703 53.43 -3.77 -42.20
C GLY A 703 53.50 -5.28 -41.93
N ILE A 704 52.50 -5.84 -41.23
CA ILE A 704 52.36 -7.30 -40.96
C ILE A 704 51.29 -7.90 -41.87
#